data_AF-A0AAV9HFS6-F1
#
_entry.id   AF-A0AAV9HFS6-F1
#
_cell.length_a   1.000
_cell.length_b   1.000
_cell.length_c   1.000
_cell.angle_alpha   90.00
_cell.angle_beta   90.00
_cell.angle_gamma   90.00
#
_symmetry.space_group_name_H-M   'P 1'
#
loop_
_entity.id
_entity.type
_entity.pdbx_description
1 polymer ?
#
loop_
_entity_poly.entity_id
_entity_poly.type
_entity_poly.pdbx_seq_one_letter_code
_entity_poly.pdbx_strand_id
1 'polypeptide(L)'
;MPSTPALTPEEKEHFLTHGWVKIPGAFTKEQAETITHNVWIRLGMSPDDKSTWTSGRINMPHHKSFDASELCPRAWASILELCGEDRVDPEFRMWRDSLIVNLGTPEGEGKPVRPQDLEGWHVDGDFFIHYLDSPEQGLLVIPLFTDIVPHGGGTIICPEAIPKLAKHLYEHPEGVDPRMCVRTDPEFKQEKNLKWFNDVAKSCTEFVEVTGNVGDVYLLHPLMLHTASDNSLRRVRIITNPPIALKEPMNFDREDGNYSLVEQVTLRALGKERLEGWKITSPTREQVVPMRVKIQEEMKKKELERLKALRGKEEEGEEDQKATAGAQVHPTIRSPAPSNPTVAKMADSDSDDYWVQEPELAPDDPMRAYVPASFGKTSKEANIAAQIEQTRRKVEKPPPPPKKQKKAASDSDSNSDSDSDDSESDEEDSAEKFPITHEIIFKTHERAVTSIALDPAGVRMLSGSLDSNINFHDFSSMTPTTLRAFKSVDPWEANKSASTDSHPIQHVEFSPLSGSVFLCVTAHPQAKIMSRDGALVTEFVKGDMYLRDMNNTKGHVGEIATGTWHPLDQNLCVTAGSDSTLRIWDINNKRSQKEVIVFKSKAAGSAGRTRMTAVAWGAPPSGGNPILVAAALDGSLVMYSGNGPFTRPSGEIRDAHKPDTWTGGIDISSDGRMVVTRGGDGLIKLWDTRKFKTPLVQVEHPTTSDRYPMTNIKYSPTSSSIITGSASGHLHILNPGNLRPEHVTPITPGIPLIVVDWHPKLNQIIAGSANAETHVLYNPKISSRGALEVMSRAPKVRHIDDDPAATTDQSIGMSADSIITPGAMTGNKRSGLTASGKSRDPRRPQVQQITPFMRSQPDEKHISENIPLSRMLHEDPREALLKYADVAKKDPMFTNAWSKTQPVTQYAETSDEEDEGPDKKKVKR
;
A
#
# COMPACT_ATOMS: atom_id res chain seq x y z
N MET A 1 -25.85 10.66 28.37
CA MET A 1 -25.74 11.92 29.14
C MET A 1 -26.31 13.00 28.23
N PRO A 2 -27.30 13.82 28.65
CA PRO A 2 -27.73 14.93 27.81
C PRO A 2 -26.55 15.90 27.69
N SER A 3 -26.07 16.09 26.46
CA SER A 3 -24.90 16.93 26.12
C SER A 3 -25.20 18.38 26.49
N THR A 4 -24.32 18.98 27.29
CA THR A 4 -24.32 20.45 27.45
C THR A 4 -24.23 21.08 26.05
N PRO A 5 -25.11 22.03 25.68
CA PRO A 5 -25.04 22.68 24.37
C PRO A 5 -23.68 23.37 24.20
N ALA A 6 -23.06 23.19 23.04
CA ALA A 6 -21.71 23.69 22.77
C ALA A 6 -21.73 25.19 22.44
N LEU A 7 -22.82 25.66 21.81
CA LEU A 7 -23.09 27.06 21.51
C LEU A 7 -24.08 27.67 22.51
N THR A 8 -23.79 28.89 22.96
CA THR A 8 -24.75 29.66 23.75
C THR A 8 -25.93 30.15 22.88
N PRO A 9 -27.10 30.47 23.48
CA PRO A 9 -28.21 31.04 22.73
C PRO A 9 -27.84 32.31 21.93
N GLU A 10 -26.96 33.15 22.49
CA GLU A 10 -26.47 34.36 21.84
C GLU A 10 -25.57 34.03 20.65
N GLU A 11 -24.68 33.04 20.78
CA GLU A 11 -23.83 32.55 19.70
C GLU A 11 -24.66 31.97 18.54
N LYS A 12 -25.76 31.27 18.84
CA LYS A 12 -26.71 30.76 17.84
C LYS A 12 -27.46 31.87 17.12
N GLU A 13 -27.98 32.86 17.86
CA GLU A 13 -28.69 33.99 17.26
C GLU A 13 -27.75 34.86 16.40
N HIS A 14 -26.49 35.02 16.84
CA HIS A 14 -25.47 35.69 16.05
C HIS A 14 -25.19 34.95 14.73
N PHE A 15 -25.03 33.62 14.77
CA PHE A 15 -24.88 32.81 13.56
C PHE A 15 -26.10 32.90 12.65
N LEU A 16 -27.31 32.88 13.21
CA LEU A 16 -28.56 33.00 12.45
C LEU A 16 -28.72 34.37 11.77
N THR A 17 -28.17 35.43 12.38
CA THR A 17 -28.27 36.81 11.88
C THR A 17 -27.18 37.11 10.84
N HIS A 18 -25.93 36.72 11.13
CA HIS A 18 -24.77 37.12 10.33
C HIS A 18 -24.16 35.97 9.51
N GLY A 19 -24.58 34.72 9.72
CA GLY A 19 -24.03 33.56 9.04
C GLY A 19 -22.63 33.17 9.50
N TRP A 20 -22.16 33.65 10.66
CA TRP A 20 -20.88 33.26 11.23
C TRP A 20 -20.89 33.31 12.76
N VAL A 21 -19.96 32.58 13.38
CA VAL A 21 -19.72 32.64 14.82
C VAL A 21 -18.23 32.39 15.12
N LYS A 22 -17.72 33.09 16.14
CA LYS A 22 -16.36 32.91 16.66
C LYS A 22 -16.39 32.06 17.92
N ILE A 23 -15.62 30.99 17.96
CA ILE A 23 -15.40 30.14 19.13
C ILE A 23 -14.04 30.51 19.75
N PRO A 24 -14.02 31.28 20.85
CA PRO A 24 -12.77 31.73 21.45
C PRO A 24 -12.05 30.60 22.18
N GLY A 25 -10.72 30.55 22.07
CA GLY A 25 -9.85 29.61 22.80
C GLY A 25 -10.23 28.14 22.60
N ALA A 26 -10.56 27.76 21.37
CA ALA A 26 -10.96 26.40 21.04
C ALA A 26 -9.81 25.38 21.14
N PHE A 27 -8.56 25.81 20.98
CA PHE A 27 -7.33 25.05 21.22
C PHE A 27 -6.25 25.94 21.85
N THR A 28 -5.22 25.35 22.46
CA THR A 28 -4.16 26.09 23.16
C THR A 28 -3.05 26.56 22.23
N LYS A 29 -2.21 27.49 22.72
CA LYS A 29 -1.05 27.97 21.98
C LYS A 29 -0.01 26.87 21.74
N GLU A 30 0.20 25.99 22.72
CA GLU A 30 1.12 24.86 22.61
C GLU A 30 0.64 23.89 21.50
N GLN A 31 -0.67 23.62 21.45
CA GLN A 31 -1.27 22.83 20.38
C GLN A 31 -1.05 23.49 19.01
N ALA A 32 -1.22 24.81 18.90
CA ALA A 32 -0.95 25.56 17.67
C ALA A 32 0.53 25.46 17.23
N GLU A 33 1.47 25.52 18.17
CA GLU A 33 2.90 25.40 17.91
C GLU A 33 3.27 24.01 17.36
N THR A 34 2.63 22.93 17.84
CA THR A 34 2.88 21.59 17.28
C THR A 34 2.55 21.48 15.79
N ILE A 35 1.57 22.25 15.31
CA ILE A 35 1.16 22.27 13.90
C ILE A 35 2.03 23.23 13.09
N THR A 36 2.48 24.34 13.69
CA THR A 36 3.21 25.42 12.99
C THR A 36 4.73 25.39 13.13
N HIS A 37 5.32 24.54 13.98
CA HIS A 37 6.76 24.52 14.29
C HIS A 37 7.68 24.46 13.06
N ASN A 38 7.27 23.81 11.98
CA ASN A 38 8.07 23.67 10.76
C ASN A 38 7.69 24.65 9.64
N VAL A 39 6.80 25.62 9.88
CA VAL A 39 6.25 26.50 8.83
C VAL A 39 7.34 27.26 8.06
N TRP A 40 8.33 27.82 8.77
CA TRP A 40 9.42 28.59 8.15
C TRP A 40 10.37 27.74 7.32
N ILE A 41 10.64 26.52 7.81
CA ILE A 41 11.43 25.51 7.09
C ILE A 41 10.74 25.16 5.77
N ARG A 42 9.43 24.93 5.83
CA ARG A 42 8.61 24.58 4.68
C ARG A 42 8.52 25.72 3.65
N LEU A 43 8.43 26.97 4.12
CA LEU A 43 8.49 28.16 3.27
C LEU A 43 9.87 28.38 2.65
N GLY A 44 10.94 27.96 3.32
CA GLY A 44 12.32 28.31 2.96
C GLY A 44 12.60 29.79 3.16
N MET A 45 11.97 30.39 4.16
CA MET A 45 12.07 31.81 4.52
C MET A 45 12.46 31.95 6.00
N SER A 46 13.03 33.08 6.38
CA SER A 46 13.37 33.35 7.77
C SER A 46 12.24 34.11 8.48
N PRO A 47 11.85 33.72 9.72
CA PRO A 47 10.93 34.50 10.53
C PRO A 47 11.46 35.90 10.87
N ASP A 48 12.77 36.03 11.02
CA ASP A 48 13.42 37.24 11.55
C ASP A 48 13.89 38.20 10.44
N ASP A 49 13.89 37.76 9.18
CA ASP A 49 14.31 38.55 8.04
C ASP A 49 13.18 38.68 6.99
N LYS A 50 12.46 39.80 7.08
CA LYS A 50 11.38 40.17 6.15
C LYS A 50 11.82 40.33 4.69
N SER A 51 13.12 40.46 4.40
CA SER A 51 13.62 40.52 3.02
C SER A 51 13.51 39.16 2.31
N THR A 52 13.46 38.07 3.08
CA THR A 52 13.27 36.70 2.54
C THR A 52 11.81 36.38 2.18
N TRP A 53 10.86 37.23 2.58
CA TRP A 53 9.43 37.03 2.36
C TRP A 53 9.03 37.40 0.93
N THR A 54 9.38 36.52 -0.01
CA THR A 54 9.26 36.76 -1.46
C THR A 54 7.85 36.59 -2.02
N SER A 55 6.87 36.18 -1.21
CA SER A 55 5.49 35.95 -1.65
C SER A 55 4.50 36.39 -0.57
N GLY A 56 3.48 37.16 -0.98
CA GLY A 56 2.51 37.75 -0.04
C GLY A 56 1.55 36.74 0.59
N ARG A 57 0.98 35.82 -0.21
CA ARG A 57 0.10 34.74 0.28
C ARG A 57 0.53 33.40 -0.29
N ILE A 58 0.60 32.38 0.55
CA ILE A 58 1.08 31.04 0.19
C ILE A 58 0.11 30.00 0.75
N ASN A 59 -0.41 29.12 -0.11
CA ASN A 59 -1.21 27.97 0.27
C ASN A 59 -0.32 26.72 0.31
N MET A 60 0.06 26.28 1.50
CA MET A 60 1.03 25.19 1.68
C MET A 60 0.36 23.81 1.51
N PRO A 61 1.08 22.82 0.96
CA PRO A 61 0.59 21.44 0.89
C PRO A 61 0.63 20.77 2.27
N HIS A 62 -0.24 19.80 2.55
CA HIS A 62 -0.24 19.08 3.82
C HIS A 62 0.82 17.97 3.90
N HIS A 63 1.27 17.69 5.12
CA HIS A 63 2.09 16.55 5.54
C HIS A 63 1.50 15.77 6.71
N LYS A 64 0.68 16.40 7.56
CA LYS A 64 0.07 15.78 8.74
C LYS A 64 -1.43 16.03 8.78
N SER A 65 -2.17 15.07 9.31
CA SER A 65 -3.56 15.23 9.70
C SER A 65 -3.72 15.11 11.21
N PHE A 66 -4.70 15.81 11.77
CA PHE A 66 -5.02 15.80 13.19
C PHE A 66 -6.53 15.81 13.38
N ASP A 67 -6.98 15.22 14.48
CA ASP A 67 -8.41 15.09 14.79
C ASP A 67 -8.94 16.37 15.44
N ALA A 68 -9.91 17.04 14.81
CA ALA A 68 -10.49 18.27 15.32
C ALA A 68 -11.30 18.06 16.61
N SER A 69 -11.86 16.87 16.81
CA SER A 69 -12.61 16.54 18.04
C SER A 69 -11.71 16.38 19.26
N GLU A 70 -10.45 15.99 19.04
CA GLU A 70 -9.45 15.89 20.10
C GLU A 70 -8.71 17.22 20.31
N LEU A 71 -8.34 17.90 19.22
CA LEU A 71 -7.60 19.17 19.28
C LEU A 71 -8.45 20.32 19.82
N CYS A 72 -9.67 20.46 19.31
CA CYS A 72 -10.58 21.56 19.62
C CYS A 72 -12.02 21.06 19.86
N PRO A 73 -12.27 20.30 20.96
CA PRO A 73 -13.54 19.61 21.21
C PRO A 73 -14.75 20.55 21.22
N ARG A 74 -14.61 21.77 21.74
CA ARG A 74 -15.70 22.77 21.75
C ARG A 74 -16.06 23.22 20.33
N ALA A 75 -15.06 23.47 19.47
CA ALA A 75 -15.31 23.85 18.09
C ALA A 75 -15.97 22.69 17.31
N TRP A 76 -15.49 21.46 17.50
CA TRP A 76 -16.10 20.29 16.87
C TRP A 76 -17.57 20.07 17.30
N ALA A 77 -17.85 20.18 18.61
CA ALA A 77 -19.22 20.08 19.11
C ALA A 77 -20.12 21.21 18.55
N SER A 78 -19.58 22.42 18.37
CA SER A 78 -20.29 23.54 17.75
C SER A 78 -20.60 23.28 16.26
N ILE A 79 -19.69 22.65 15.52
CA ILE A 79 -19.90 22.24 14.12
C ILE A 79 -21.07 21.25 14.01
N LEU A 80 -21.08 20.22 14.87
CA LEU A 80 -22.16 19.24 14.94
C LEU A 80 -23.49 19.91 15.28
N GLU A 81 -23.49 20.89 16.19
CA GLU A 81 -24.70 21.62 16.57
C GLU A 81 -25.23 22.54 15.44
N LEU A 82 -24.35 23.18 14.66
CA LEU A 82 -24.75 24.03 13.52
C LEU A 82 -25.32 23.23 12.35
N CYS A 83 -24.70 22.08 12.04
CA CYS A 83 -25.03 21.28 10.86
C CYS A 83 -26.06 20.16 11.14
N GLY A 84 -26.17 19.74 12.39
CA GLY A 84 -26.90 18.53 12.84
C GLY A 84 -25.94 17.36 13.03
N GLU A 85 -25.89 16.81 14.25
CA GLU A 85 -24.91 15.81 14.69
C GLU A 85 -24.84 14.58 13.76
N ASP A 86 -26.00 14.03 13.38
CA ASP A 86 -26.05 12.85 12.51
C ASP A 86 -25.78 13.16 11.03
N ARG A 87 -25.75 14.43 10.64
CA ARG A 87 -25.69 14.89 9.24
C ARG A 87 -24.28 15.19 8.76
N VAL A 88 -23.36 15.54 9.66
CA VAL A 88 -21.96 15.79 9.32
C VAL A 88 -21.27 14.48 8.92
N ASP A 89 -20.51 14.51 7.83
CA ASP A 89 -19.69 13.36 7.43
C ASP A 89 -18.50 13.21 8.42
N PRO A 90 -18.38 12.07 9.11
CA PRO A 90 -17.32 11.87 10.11
C PRO A 90 -15.90 11.91 9.52
N GLU A 91 -15.72 11.71 8.21
CA GLU A 91 -14.38 11.82 7.58
C GLU A 91 -13.81 13.24 7.66
N PHE A 92 -14.68 14.26 7.69
CA PHE A 92 -14.28 15.68 7.75
C PHE A 92 -13.94 16.16 9.17
N ARG A 93 -13.89 15.24 10.14
CA ARG A 93 -13.30 15.44 11.46
C ARG A 93 -11.77 15.57 11.41
N MET A 94 -11.14 14.98 10.39
CA MET A 94 -9.68 14.98 10.23
C MET A 94 -9.22 16.23 9.49
N TRP A 95 -8.68 17.19 10.23
CA TRP A 95 -8.09 18.40 9.67
C TRP A 95 -6.64 18.16 9.25
N ARG A 96 -6.12 19.01 8.36
CA ARG A 96 -4.78 18.88 7.79
C ARG A 96 -3.98 20.16 7.99
N ASP A 97 -2.66 20.02 8.07
CA ASP A 97 -1.70 21.15 8.12
C ASP A 97 -1.46 21.81 6.74
N SER A 98 -2.54 21.96 5.95
CA SER A 98 -2.56 22.75 4.70
C SER A 98 -2.60 24.25 5.04
N LEU A 99 -1.52 24.75 5.65
CA LEU A 99 -1.47 26.10 6.19
C LEU A 99 -1.56 27.16 5.08
N ILE A 100 -2.38 28.18 5.32
CA ILE A 100 -2.52 29.36 4.48
C ILE A 100 -1.80 30.50 5.18
N VAL A 101 -0.61 30.83 4.68
CA VAL A 101 0.25 31.87 5.23
C VAL A 101 0.05 33.16 4.47
N ASN A 102 -0.20 34.26 5.17
CA ASN A 102 -0.20 35.60 4.61
C ASN A 102 0.89 36.43 5.32
N LEU A 103 1.85 36.92 4.55
CA LEU A 103 3.00 37.71 4.99
C LEU A 103 2.89 39.18 4.55
N GLY A 104 1.91 39.51 3.71
CA GLY A 104 1.79 40.80 3.04
C GLY A 104 2.90 41.04 2.02
N THR A 105 2.78 42.12 1.25
CA THR A 105 3.78 42.52 0.24
C THR A 105 4.52 43.77 0.70
N PRO A 106 5.81 43.95 0.35
CA PRO A 106 6.54 45.20 0.62
C PRO A 106 5.83 46.45 0.09
N GLU A 107 5.17 46.36 -1.07
CA GLU A 107 4.50 47.49 -1.72
C GLU A 107 3.23 47.94 -0.99
N GLY A 108 2.53 46.98 -0.35
CA GLY A 108 1.29 47.17 0.41
C GLY A 108 1.50 47.51 1.90
N GLU A 109 2.73 47.49 2.40
CA GLU A 109 3.02 47.81 3.80
C GLU A 109 2.57 49.23 4.16
N GLY A 110 1.75 49.37 5.21
CA GLY A 110 1.17 50.63 5.67
C GLY A 110 0.04 51.22 4.80
N LYS A 111 -0.43 50.49 3.77
CA LYS A 111 -1.46 50.97 2.83
C LYS A 111 -2.68 50.03 2.82
N PRO A 112 -3.58 50.11 3.82
CA PRO A 112 -4.75 49.25 3.87
C PRO A 112 -5.65 49.49 2.65
N VAL A 113 -5.97 48.42 1.93
CA VAL A 113 -6.92 48.42 0.82
C VAL A 113 -8.35 48.27 1.35
N ARG A 114 -9.30 48.99 0.76
CA ARG A 114 -10.72 48.86 1.15
C ARG A 114 -11.24 47.48 0.74
N PRO A 115 -12.11 46.82 1.54
CA PRO A 115 -12.65 45.51 1.21
C PRO A 115 -13.26 45.39 -0.20
N GLN A 116 -13.97 46.42 -0.67
CA GLN A 116 -14.58 46.44 -2.01
C GLN A 116 -13.56 46.46 -3.15
N ASP A 117 -12.35 46.94 -2.89
CA ASP A 117 -11.27 47.03 -3.86
C ASP A 117 -10.34 45.80 -3.80
N LEU A 118 -10.56 44.90 -2.83
CA LEU A 118 -9.83 43.63 -2.78
C LEU A 118 -10.30 42.73 -3.92
N GLU A 119 -9.35 41.97 -4.47
CA GLU A 119 -9.61 40.93 -5.46
C GLU A 119 -9.61 39.55 -4.78
N GLY A 120 -9.98 38.51 -5.52
CA GLY A 120 -9.92 37.14 -5.02
C GLY A 120 -11.12 36.71 -4.17
N TRP A 121 -12.23 37.45 -4.23
CA TRP A 121 -13.47 37.06 -3.58
C TRP A 121 -13.98 35.73 -4.15
N HIS A 122 -14.41 34.83 -3.26
CA HIS A 122 -14.98 33.54 -3.61
C HIS A 122 -15.79 32.94 -2.46
N VAL A 123 -16.52 31.86 -2.76
CA VAL A 123 -16.96 30.87 -1.77
C VAL A 123 -16.21 29.57 -2.02
N ASP A 124 -16.10 28.75 -0.99
CA ASP A 124 -15.40 27.47 -1.11
C ASP A 124 -16.27 26.44 -1.84
N GLY A 125 -15.63 25.73 -2.77
CA GLY A 125 -16.25 24.69 -3.58
C GLY A 125 -15.65 24.56 -4.97
N ASP A 126 -14.34 24.79 -5.10
CA ASP A 126 -13.67 24.77 -6.40
C ASP A 126 -13.58 23.39 -7.06
N PHE A 127 -14.00 22.35 -6.32
CA PHE A 127 -13.93 20.94 -6.66
C PHE A 127 -15.28 20.30 -7.01
N PHE A 128 -16.38 21.08 -7.08
CA PHE A 128 -17.70 20.59 -7.46
C PHE A 128 -18.55 21.67 -8.15
N ILE A 129 -19.65 21.27 -8.76
CA ILE A 129 -20.66 22.18 -9.31
C ILE A 129 -21.59 22.62 -8.18
N HIS A 130 -21.71 23.93 -7.97
CA HIS A 130 -22.51 24.47 -6.87
C HIS A 130 -24.00 24.32 -7.14
N TYR A 131 -24.70 23.81 -6.12
CA TYR A 131 -26.14 23.85 -5.98
C TYR A 131 -26.49 24.49 -4.63
N LEU A 132 -27.71 24.98 -4.47
CA LEU A 132 -28.17 25.55 -3.20
C LEU A 132 -28.10 24.52 -2.04
N ASP A 133 -28.30 23.24 -2.34
CA ASP A 133 -28.35 22.13 -1.38
C ASP A 133 -27.06 21.30 -1.35
N SER A 134 -25.95 21.82 -1.87
CA SER A 134 -24.67 21.10 -1.97
C SER A 134 -24.19 20.51 -0.64
N PRO A 135 -24.07 19.18 -0.51
CA PRO A 135 -23.51 18.54 0.68
C PRO A 135 -21.99 18.67 0.79
N GLU A 136 -21.31 18.93 -0.33
CA GLU A 136 -19.84 18.93 -0.41
C GLU A 136 -19.20 20.05 0.43
N GLN A 137 -19.95 21.13 0.69
CA GLN A 137 -19.57 22.24 1.56
C GLN A 137 -20.74 22.60 2.48
N GLY A 138 -20.79 21.97 3.66
CA GLY A 138 -21.77 22.22 4.71
C GLY A 138 -21.41 23.38 5.65
N LEU A 139 -20.12 23.57 5.94
CA LEU A 139 -19.62 24.66 6.77
C LEU A 139 -18.19 25.01 6.39
N LEU A 140 -17.83 26.29 6.49
CA LEU A 140 -16.47 26.79 6.30
C LEU A 140 -15.85 27.10 7.65
N VAL A 141 -14.63 26.64 7.90
CA VAL A 141 -13.99 26.72 9.21
C VAL A 141 -12.66 27.46 9.10
N ILE A 142 -12.37 28.39 10.00
CA ILE A 142 -11.09 29.12 10.01
C ILE A 142 -10.47 29.04 11.41
N PRO A 143 -9.58 28.07 11.66
CA PRO A 143 -8.75 28.02 12.87
C PRO A 143 -7.59 29.03 12.78
N LEU A 144 -7.37 29.79 13.85
CA LEU A 144 -6.30 30.80 13.93
C LEU A 144 -5.07 30.22 14.64
N PHE A 145 -3.96 30.04 13.91
CA PHE A 145 -2.71 29.55 14.46
C PHE A 145 -1.73 30.66 14.89
N THR A 146 -2.08 31.91 14.61
CA THR A 146 -1.33 33.12 15.01
C THR A 146 -2.32 34.17 15.50
N ASP A 147 -1.86 35.10 16.34
CA ASP A 147 -2.66 36.26 16.70
C ASP A 147 -2.87 37.15 15.47
N ILE A 148 -4.13 37.45 15.15
CA ILE A 148 -4.52 38.30 14.03
C ILE A 148 -5.15 39.57 14.59
N VAL A 149 -4.38 40.65 14.54
CA VAL A 149 -4.86 42.01 14.85
C VAL A 149 -5.53 42.63 13.61
N PRO A 150 -6.33 43.69 13.75
CA PRO A 150 -6.87 44.44 12.61
C PRO A 150 -5.76 44.86 11.64
N HIS A 151 -6.01 44.71 10.33
CA HIS A 151 -5.05 44.89 9.24
C HIS A 151 -3.85 43.93 9.25
N GLY A 152 -3.86 42.92 10.13
CA GLY A 152 -2.83 41.90 10.29
C GLY A 152 -2.98 40.70 9.36
N GLY A 153 -3.72 40.84 8.26
CA GLY A 153 -3.84 39.79 7.25
C GLY A 153 -5.01 38.84 7.42
N GLY A 154 -6.01 39.18 8.25
CA GLY A 154 -7.20 38.36 8.49
C GLY A 154 -8.00 38.08 7.21
N THR A 155 -8.74 36.98 7.18
CA THR A 155 -9.72 36.75 6.11
C THR A 155 -10.82 37.79 6.23
N ILE A 156 -11.17 38.47 5.14
CA ILE A 156 -12.33 39.37 5.11
C ILE A 156 -13.54 38.56 4.66
N ILE A 157 -14.63 38.64 5.42
CA ILE A 157 -15.91 38.00 5.12
C ILE A 157 -16.99 39.05 4.87
N CYS A 158 -17.98 38.70 4.05
CA CYS A 158 -19.09 39.57 3.68
C CYS A 158 -20.45 38.89 3.96
N PRO A 159 -21.02 39.08 5.16
CA PRO A 159 -22.34 38.56 5.53
C PRO A 159 -23.46 38.99 4.57
N GLU A 160 -23.41 40.24 4.11
CA GLU A 160 -24.40 40.85 3.19
C GLU A 160 -24.49 40.11 1.84
N ALA A 161 -23.48 39.33 1.47
CA ALA A 161 -23.47 38.57 0.23
C ALA A 161 -24.31 37.27 0.30
N ILE A 162 -24.55 36.70 1.49
CA ILE A 162 -25.24 35.40 1.63
C ILE A 162 -26.61 35.39 0.92
N PRO A 163 -27.50 36.38 1.08
CA PRO A 163 -28.76 36.42 0.35
C PRO A 163 -28.60 36.52 -1.17
N LYS A 164 -27.59 37.24 -1.66
CA LYS A 164 -27.33 37.37 -3.10
C LYS A 164 -26.91 36.03 -3.71
N LEU A 165 -26.04 35.29 -3.01
CA LEU A 165 -25.57 33.97 -3.43
C LEU A 165 -26.66 32.90 -3.33
N ALA A 166 -27.40 32.89 -2.22
CA ALA A 166 -28.52 31.97 -2.04
C ALA A 166 -29.58 32.17 -3.13
N LYS A 167 -29.92 33.43 -3.45
CA LYS A 167 -30.85 33.75 -4.52
C LYS A 167 -30.35 33.28 -5.89
N HIS A 168 -29.06 33.50 -6.21
CA HIS A 168 -28.47 33.04 -7.47
C HIS A 168 -28.56 31.52 -7.61
N LEU A 169 -28.18 30.76 -6.58
CA LEU A 169 -28.27 29.29 -6.60
C LEU A 169 -29.71 28.77 -6.60
N TYR A 170 -30.64 29.49 -5.97
CA TYR A 170 -32.06 29.17 -5.98
C TYR A 170 -32.69 29.31 -7.38
N GLU A 171 -32.29 30.35 -8.14
CA GLU A 171 -32.77 30.65 -9.49
C GLU A 171 -32.14 29.72 -10.55
N HIS A 172 -31.05 29.02 -10.22
CA HIS A 172 -30.30 28.13 -11.12
C HIS A 172 -30.23 26.67 -10.61
N PRO A 173 -31.36 25.95 -10.55
CA PRO A 173 -31.41 24.55 -10.09
C PRO A 173 -30.65 23.57 -11.00
N GLU A 174 -30.26 23.99 -12.20
CA GLU A 174 -29.38 23.25 -13.11
C GLU A 174 -27.91 23.16 -12.63
N GLY A 175 -27.55 23.97 -11.64
CA GLY A 175 -26.21 24.09 -11.08
C GLY A 175 -25.36 25.14 -11.80
N VAL A 176 -24.43 25.73 -11.05
CA VAL A 176 -23.47 26.72 -11.56
C VAL A 176 -22.05 26.21 -11.35
N ASP A 177 -21.12 26.63 -12.23
CA ASP A 177 -19.73 26.23 -12.09
C ASP A 177 -19.08 26.81 -10.80
N PRO A 178 -17.86 26.39 -10.42
CA PRO A 178 -17.11 26.97 -9.30
C PRO A 178 -16.95 28.50 -9.25
N ARG A 179 -17.28 29.20 -10.34
CA ARG A 179 -17.18 30.66 -10.48
C ARG A 179 -18.55 31.32 -10.65
N MET A 180 -19.62 30.59 -10.34
CA MET A 180 -21.01 31.04 -10.41
C MET A 180 -21.52 31.31 -11.83
N CYS A 181 -20.83 30.81 -12.86
CA CYS A 181 -21.30 30.88 -14.25
C CYS A 181 -22.42 29.86 -14.49
N VAL A 182 -23.50 30.34 -15.14
CA VAL A 182 -24.70 29.55 -15.45
C VAL A 182 -24.44 28.63 -16.64
N ARG A 183 -24.90 27.38 -16.56
CA ARG A 183 -24.66 26.35 -17.58
C ARG A 183 -25.33 26.60 -18.94
N THR A 184 -26.36 27.44 -18.98
CA THR A 184 -27.12 27.77 -20.20
C THR A 184 -26.45 28.86 -21.05
N ASP A 185 -25.34 29.46 -20.58
CA ASP A 185 -24.59 30.46 -21.34
C ASP A 185 -23.87 29.81 -22.53
N PRO A 186 -24.22 30.16 -23.78
CA PRO A 186 -23.66 29.56 -24.99
C PRO A 186 -22.17 29.81 -25.20
N GLU A 187 -21.54 30.73 -24.44
CA GLU A 187 -20.10 30.90 -24.53
C GLU A 187 -19.30 29.84 -23.79
N PHE A 188 -19.85 29.12 -22.78
CA PHE A 188 -19.22 28.10 -21.89
C PHE A 188 -17.68 28.11 -21.87
N LYS A 189 -17.08 29.30 -21.81
CA LYS A 189 -15.65 29.51 -21.66
C LYS A 189 -15.49 29.68 -20.18
N GLN A 190 -15.21 28.58 -19.49
CA GLN A 190 -14.86 28.52 -18.08
C GLN A 190 -14.18 29.84 -17.67
N GLU A 191 -14.89 30.68 -16.92
CA GLU A 191 -14.46 32.05 -16.70
C GLU A 191 -13.07 32.00 -16.06
N LYS A 192 -12.05 32.63 -16.66
CA LYS A 192 -10.68 32.47 -16.14
C LYS A 192 -10.48 33.20 -14.81
N ASN A 193 -11.37 34.14 -14.48
CA ASN A 193 -11.23 35.12 -13.41
C ASN A 193 -12.41 35.06 -12.42
N LEU A 194 -12.24 35.58 -11.20
CA LEU A 194 -13.27 35.63 -10.14
C LEU A 194 -14.19 36.85 -10.27
N LYS A 195 -14.58 37.20 -11.50
CA LYS A 195 -15.23 38.48 -11.79
C LYS A 195 -16.59 38.60 -11.11
N TRP A 196 -17.44 37.59 -11.24
CA TRP A 196 -18.78 37.59 -10.62
C TRP A 196 -18.72 37.85 -9.12
N PHE A 197 -17.85 37.14 -8.40
CA PHE A 197 -17.67 37.31 -6.96
C PHE A 197 -17.16 38.70 -6.58
N ASN A 198 -16.18 39.24 -7.32
CA ASN A 198 -15.66 40.59 -7.08
C ASN A 198 -16.73 41.66 -7.33
N ASP A 199 -17.59 41.48 -8.33
CA ASP A 199 -18.68 42.40 -8.63
C ASP A 199 -19.78 42.35 -7.54
N VAL A 200 -20.08 41.16 -7.01
CA VAL A 200 -20.96 41.01 -5.84
C VAL A 200 -20.35 41.71 -4.63
N ALA A 201 -19.06 41.49 -4.33
CA ALA A 201 -18.38 42.15 -3.21
C ALA A 201 -18.40 43.68 -3.35
N LYS A 202 -18.15 44.24 -4.53
CA LYS A 202 -18.24 45.69 -4.79
C LYS A 202 -19.62 46.28 -4.52
N SER A 203 -20.67 45.46 -4.67
CA SER A 203 -22.05 45.86 -4.39
C SER A 203 -22.44 45.81 -2.91
N CYS A 204 -21.56 45.29 -2.05
CA CYS A 204 -21.79 45.17 -0.61
C CYS A 204 -21.08 46.28 0.17
N THR A 205 -21.56 46.51 1.39
CA THR A 205 -21.05 47.54 2.31
C THR A 205 -20.62 46.98 3.66
N GLU A 206 -21.20 45.86 4.11
CA GLU A 206 -20.86 45.23 5.38
C GLU A 206 -19.75 44.17 5.20
N PHE A 207 -18.60 44.42 5.82
CA PHE A 207 -17.43 43.55 5.81
C PHE A 207 -16.88 43.37 7.21
N VAL A 208 -16.41 42.16 7.51
CA VAL A 208 -15.80 41.83 8.79
C VAL A 208 -14.42 41.22 8.54
N GLU A 209 -13.39 41.76 9.18
CA GLU A 209 -12.07 41.12 9.21
C GLU A 209 -12.02 40.10 10.35
N VAL A 210 -11.68 38.86 10.01
CA VAL A 210 -11.50 37.75 10.96
C VAL A 210 -10.24 38.03 11.78
N THR A 211 -10.45 38.55 13.00
CA THR A 211 -9.41 38.90 13.97
C THR A 211 -9.55 38.07 15.27
N GLY A 212 -8.46 37.84 15.98
CA GLY A 212 -8.49 37.02 17.18
C GLY A 212 -7.13 36.59 17.67
N ASN A 213 -7.13 35.82 18.74
CA ASN A 213 -5.93 35.25 19.31
C ASN A 213 -5.71 33.84 18.75
N VAL A 214 -4.48 33.35 18.86
CA VAL A 214 -4.15 31.95 18.61
C VAL A 214 -5.08 31.04 19.41
N GLY A 215 -5.62 30.02 18.74
CA GLY A 215 -6.58 29.10 19.35
C GLY A 215 -8.05 29.41 19.06
N ASP A 216 -8.37 30.61 18.55
CA ASP A 216 -9.73 30.94 18.15
C ASP A 216 -10.12 30.20 16.84
N VAL A 217 -11.39 29.79 16.72
CA VAL A 217 -11.93 29.15 15.51
C VAL A 217 -13.17 29.90 15.05
N TYR A 218 -13.22 30.29 13.78
CA TYR A 218 -14.42 30.85 13.16
C TYR A 218 -15.18 29.76 12.40
N LEU A 219 -16.50 29.74 12.55
CA LEU A 219 -17.42 28.86 11.85
C LEU A 219 -18.32 29.72 10.97
N LEU A 220 -18.26 29.53 9.67
CA LEU A 220 -18.88 30.39 8.66
C LEU A 220 -19.87 29.57 7.82
N HIS A 221 -20.99 30.18 7.46
CA HIS A 221 -21.98 29.63 6.54
C HIS A 221 -21.31 29.28 5.19
N PRO A 222 -21.69 28.18 4.51
CA PRO A 222 -21.04 27.76 3.26
C PRO A 222 -21.14 28.77 2.11
N LEU A 223 -22.20 29.60 2.11
CA LEU A 223 -22.38 30.71 1.17
C LEU A 223 -21.70 32.02 1.61
N MET A 224 -20.82 32.00 2.61
CA MET A 224 -20.11 33.18 3.08
C MET A 224 -19.04 33.61 2.07
N LEU A 225 -19.28 34.74 1.40
CA LEU A 225 -18.33 35.34 0.47
C LEU A 225 -17.11 35.87 1.25
N HIS A 226 -15.91 35.47 0.83
CA HIS A 226 -14.68 35.81 1.57
C HIS A 226 -13.46 35.99 0.65
N THR A 227 -12.45 36.72 1.17
CA THR A 227 -11.15 36.90 0.51
C THR A 227 -10.03 37.08 1.55
N ALA A 228 -8.77 36.95 1.13
CA ALA A 228 -7.64 37.31 1.97
C ALA A 228 -7.41 38.83 1.95
N SER A 229 -7.15 39.44 3.10
CA SER A 229 -6.71 40.84 3.12
C SER A 229 -5.27 41.02 2.63
N ASP A 230 -4.93 42.27 2.33
CA ASP A 230 -3.62 42.73 1.86
C ASP A 230 -2.49 42.59 2.91
N ASN A 231 -2.86 42.41 4.19
CA ASN A 231 -1.93 42.34 5.31
C ASN A 231 -0.96 43.53 5.34
N SER A 232 -1.54 44.74 5.40
CA SER A 232 -0.76 45.98 5.37
C SER A 232 0.22 46.13 6.54
N LEU A 233 0.08 45.36 7.61
CA LEU A 233 1.05 45.34 8.73
C LEU A 233 2.25 44.41 8.49
N ARG A 234 2.21 43.56 7.46
CA ARG A 234 3.19 42.49 7.21
C ARG A 234 3.54 41.72 8.49
N ARG A 235 2.50 41.29 9.20
CA ARG A 235 2.60 40.35 10.32
C ARG A 235 2.33 38.95 9.81
N VAL A 236 2.95 37.97 10.43
CA VAL A 236 2.79 36.57 10.01
C VAL A 236 1.40 36.12 10.40
N ARG A 237 0.57 35.81 9.39
CA ARG A 237 -0.75 35.23 9.61
C ARG A 237 -0.78 33.80 9.12
N ILE A 238 -1.15 32.87 9.99
CA ILE A 238 -1.27 31.44 9.70
C ILE A 238 -2.65 30.97 10.09
N ILE A 239 -3.38 30.44 9.12
CA ILE A 239 -4.67 29.76 9.31
C ILE A 239 -4.67 28.46 8.52
N THR A 240 -5.71 27.64 8.71
CA THR A 240 -6.12 26.65 7.72
C THR A 240 -7.60 26.87 7.41
N ASN A 241 -8.11 26.26 6.35
CA ASN A 241 -9.53 26.30 6.02
C ASN A 241 -10.01 24.88 5.69
N PRO A 242 -10.30 24.04 6.71
CA PRO A 242 -10.79 22.71 6.50
C PRO A 242 -12.29 22.76 6.12
N PRO A 243 -12.71 22.14 5.01
CA PRO A 243 -14.12 22.04 4.68
C PRO A 243 -14.83 21.08 5.64
N ILE A 244 -16.13 21.29 5.85
CA ILE A 244 -17.01 20.33 6.51
C ILE A 244 -18.07 19.91 5.51
N ALA A 245 -18.15 18.63 5.17
CA ALA A 245 -19.18 18.09 4.29
C ALA A 245 -20.32 17.41 5.09
N LEU A 246 -21.46 17.28 4.44
CA LEU A 246 -22.64 16.58 4.94
C LEU A 246 -22.78 15.22 4.25
N LYS A 247 -23.34 14.24 4.94
CA LYS A 247 -23.62 12.89 4.39
C LYS A 247 -24.65 12.92 3.27
N GLU A 248 -25.60 13.84 3.35
CA GLU A 248 -26.72 14.00 2.43
C GLU A 248 -26.88 15.49 2.08
N PRO A 249 -27.42 15.83 0.89
CA PRO A 249 -27.76 17.20 0.51
C PRO A 249 -28.63 17.90 1.57
N MET A 250 -28.46 19.21 1.71
CA MET A 250 -29.31 20.00 2.61
C MET A 250 -30.77 19.89 2.16
N ASN A 251 -31.69 19.77 3.11
CA ASN A 251 -33.11 19.64 2.79
C ASN A 251 -33.88 20.85 3.33
N PHE A 252 -34.30 21.71 2.40
CA PHE A 252 -35.08 22.93 2.66
C PHE A 252 -36.59 22.72 2.55
N ASP A 253 -37.05 21.48 2.32
CA ASP A 253 -38.45 21.09 2.14
C ASP A 253 -38.86 20.00 3.15
N ARG A 254 -38.55 20.22 4.44
CA ARG A 254 -38.87 19.26 5.52
C ARG A 254 -40.25 19.54 6.08
N GLU A 255 -41.12 18.52 6.10
CA GLU A 255 -42.46 18.61 6.68
C GLU A 255 -42.44 18.75 8.22
N ASP A 256 -41.41 18.23 8.88
CA ASP A 256 -41.26 18.27 10.34
C ASP A 256 -40.69 19.61 10.87
N GLY A 257 -40.27 20.51 9.99
CA GLY A 257 -39.67 21.79 10.34
C GLY A 257 -38.30 21.70 11.06
N ASN A 258 -37.69 20.52 11.11
CA ASN A 258 -36.46 20.26 11.85
C ASN A 258 -35.20 20.64 11.04
N TYR A 259 -35.04 21.94 10.78
CA TYR A 259 -33.92 22.50 10.03
C TYR A 259 -32.69 22.74 10.91
N SER A 260 -31.50 22.42 10.40
CA SER A 260 -30.24 22.81 11.03
C SER A 260 -30.07 24.33 11.03
N LEU A 261 -29.17 24.88 11.86
CA LEU A 261 -28.93 26.34 11.89
C LEU A 261 -28.40 26.85 10.54
N VAL A 262 -27.60 26.05 9.84
CA VAL A 262 -27.16 26.34 8.46
C VAL A 262 -28.34 26.38 7.49
N GLU A 263 -29.24 25.39 7.55
CA GLU A 263 -30.43 25.37 6.70
C GLU A 263 -31.34 26.59 6.97
N GLN A 264 -31.50 26.96 8.24
CA GLN A 264 -32.29 28.12 8.67
C GLN A 264 -31.72 29.45 8.15
N VAL A 265 -30.40 29.64 8.16
CA VAL A 265 -29.76 30.85 7.59
C VAL A 265 -30.08 30.96 6.11
N THR A 266 -29.96 29.87 5.35
CA THR A 266 -30.25 29.87 3.91
C THR A 266 -31.74 30.17 3.63
N LEU A 267 -32.66 29.58 4.39
CA LEU A 267 -34.10 29.85 4.29
C LEU A 267 -34.44 31.32 4.59
N ARG A 268 -33.89 31.88 5.68
CA ARG A 268 -34.03 33.30 6.03
C ARG A 268 -33.47 34.21 4.94
N ALA A 269 -32.31 33.86 4.37
CA ALA A 269 -31.66 34.62 3.30
C ALA A 269 -32.52 34.66 2.01
N LEU A 270 -33.32 33.62 1.75
CA LEU A 270 -34.29 33.57 0.65
C LEU A 270 -35.65 34.19 1.02
N GLY A 271 -35.86 34.59 2.28
CA GLY A 271 -37.14 35.08 2.78
C GLY A 271 -38.26 34.04 2.73
N LYS A 272 -37.92 32.75 2.88
CA LYS A 272 -38.88 31.64 2.83
C LYS A 272 -38.81 30.79 4.09
N GLU A 273 -39.95 30.31 4.57
CA GLU A 273 -40.01 29.35 5.67
C GLU A 273 -39.73 27.91 5.21
N ARG A 274 -39.98 27.62 3.92
CA ARG A 274 -39.84 26.30 3.28
C ARG A 274 -39.71 26.44 1.76
N LEU A 275 -38.95 25.56 1.11
CA LEU A 275 -38.80 25.52 -0.35
C LEU A 275 -39.61 24.37 -0.98
N GLU A 276 -40.95 24.45 -0.90
CA GLU A 276 -41.85 23.39 -1.38
C GLU A 276 -41.59 23.02 -2.85
N GLY A 277 -41.25 21.75 -3.10
CA GLY A 277 -41.05 21.21 -4.45
C GLY A 277 -39.77 21.67 -5.16
N TRP A 278 -38.90 22.43 -4.50
CA TRP A 278 -37.62 22.82 -5.07
C TRP A 278 -36.63 21.65 -5.06
N LYS A 279 -36.08 21.32 -6.23
CA LYS A 279 -35.05 20.28 -6.41
C LYS A 279 -34.12 20.68 -7.54
N ILE A 280 -32.90 20.16 -7.51
CA ILE A 280 -31.98 20.29 -8.64
C ILE A 280 -32.59 19.67 -9.90
N THR A 281 -32.35 20.29 -11.06
CA THR A 281 -32.83 19.80 -12.36
C THR A 281 -31.79 18.93 -13.07
N SER A 282 -30.53 18.98 -12.62
CA SER A 282 -29.45 18.14 -13.15
C SER A 282 -29.61 16.68 -12.68
N PRO A 283 -29.43 15.68 -13.56
CA PRO A 283 -29.57 14.27 -13.21
C PRO A 283 -28.43 13.74 -12.32
N THR A 284 -27.28 14.43 -12.26
CA THR A 284 -26.09 14.00 -11.52
C THR A 284 -25.31 15.18 -10.95
N ARG A 285 -24.78 15.06 -9.73
CA ARG A 285 -23.78 15.98 -9.17
C ARG A 285 -22.41 15.67 -9.76
N GLU A 286 -21.70 16.69 -10.22
CA GLU A 286 -20.41 16.55 -10.92
C GLU A 286 -19.28 17.10 -10.05
N GLN A 287 -18.16 16.37 -10.02
CA GLN A 287 -16.92 16.84 -9.39
C GLN A 287 -16.00 17.49 -10.42
N VAL A 288 -15.23 18.49 -9.97
CA VAL A 288 -14.27 19.25 -10.76
C VAL A 288 -12.89 19.07 -10.13
N VAL A 289 -11.85 18.87 -10.93
CA VAL A 289 -10.46 18.82 -10.41
C VAL A 289 -9.81 20.19 -10.61
N PRO A 290 -9.49 20.95 -9.53
CA PRO A 290 -8.94 22.30 -9.68
C PRO A 290 -7.47 22.30 -10.11
N MET A 291 -7.05 23.29 -10.90
CA MET A 291 -5.65 23.47 -11.34
C MET A 291 -4.66 23.66 -10.17
N ARG A 292 -5.10 24.15 -9.00
CA ARG A 292 -4.25 24.34 -7.82
C ARG A 292 -3.65 23.04 -7.30
N VAL A 293 -4.34 21.91 -7.47
CA VAL A 293 -3.90 20.60 -6.95
C VAL A 293 -2.57 20.20 -7.61
N LYS A 294 -2.44 20.44 -8.92
CA LYS A 294 -1.20 20.21 -9.67
C LYS A 294 -0.03 21.08 -9.17
N ILE A 295 -0.31 22.35 -8.85
CA ILE A 295 0.71 23.29 -8.33
C ILE A 295 1.14 22.89 -6.92
N GLN A 296 0.21 22.45 -6.07
CA GLN A 296 0.51 21.99 -4.71
C GLN A 296 1.37 20.72 -4.69
N GLU A 297 1.17 19.80 -5.64
CA GLU A 297 2.01 18.60 -5.79
C GLU A 297 3.45 18.96 -6.16
N GLU A 298 3.66 19.91 -7.06
CA GLU A 298 5.00 20.41 -7.42
C GLU A 298 5.68 21.14 -6.25
N MET A 299 4.94 21.96 -5.49
CA MET A 299 5.46 22.60 -4.28
C MET A 299 5.86 21.57 -3.22
N LYS A 300 5.03 20.54 -3.00
CA LYS A 300 5.32 19.45 -2.05
C LYS A 300 6.61 18.74 -2.39
N LYS A 301 6.90 18.53 -3.68
CA LYS A 301 8.15 17.91 -4.13
C LYS A 301 9.37 18.76 -3.77
N LYS A 302 9.33 20.06 -4.06
CA LYS A 302 10.42 21.00 -3.74
C LYS A 302 10.63 21.17 -2.23
N GLU A 303 9.55 21.16 -1.47
CA GLU A 303 9.57 21.25 0.00
C GLU A 303 10.19 20.00 0.62
N LEU A 304 9.88 18.82 0.09
CA LEU A 304 10.43 17.54 0.56
C LEU A 304 11.93 17.41 0.23
N GLU A 305 12.39 18.03 -0.87
CA GLU A 305 13.81 18.17 -1.20
C GLU A 305 14.54 19.10 -0.21
N ARG A 306 13.91 20.22 0.20
CA ARG A 306 14.47 21.13 1.22
C ARG A 306 14.56 20.46 2.60
N LEU A 307 13.53 19.73 3.01
CA LEU A 307 13.51 18.98 4.29
C LEU A 307 14.60 17.90 4.33
N LYS A 308 14.87 17.23 3.21
CA LYS A 308 15.98 16.27 3.09
C LYS A 308 17.35 16.93 3.18
N ALA A 309 17.53 18.09 2.52
CA ALA A 309 18.78 18.83 2.57
C ALA A 309 19.12 19.38 3.97
N LEU A 310 18.09 19.71 4.77
CA LEU A 310 18.27 20.15 6.15
C LEU A 310 18.63 19.00 7.09
N ARG A 311 18.00 17.83 6.93
CA ARG A 311 18.37 16.64 7.71
C ARG A 311 19.83 16.23 7.47
N GLY A 312 20.32 16.37 6.22
CA GLY A 312 21.74 16.18 5.91
C GLY A 312 22.66 17.26 6.50
N LYS A 313 22.21 18.51 6.62
CA LYS A 313 22.99 19.60 7.26
C LYS A 313 23.01 19.55 8.79
N GLU A 314 21.97 19.03 9.42
CA GLU A 314 21.96 18.74 10.87
C GLU A 314 22.93 17.61 11.20
N GLU A 315 23.04 16.60 10.33
CA GLU A 315 24.04 15.53 10.42
C GLU A 315 25.47 16.05 10.19
N GLU A 316 25.70 16.94 9.20
CA GLU A 316 27.01 17.59 8.96
C GLU A 316 27.41 18.58 10.10
N GLY A 317 26.44 19.30 10.68
CA GLY A 317 26.68 20.24 11.79
C GLY A 317 27.05 19.56 13.12
N GLU A 318 26.56 18.34 13.37
CA GLU A 318 27.01 17.51 14.49
C GLU A 318 28.42 16.91 14.29
N GLU A 319 28.87 16.75 13.03
CA GLU A 319 30.24 16.33 12.71
C GLU A 319 31.25 17.48 12.85
N ASP A 320 30.92 18.70 12.44
CA ASP A 320 31.81 19.87 12.54
C ASP A 320 32.02 20.35 13.99
N GLN A 321 31.02 20.19 14.87
CA GLN A 321 31.19 20.47 16.31
C GLN A 321 32.09 19.45 17.01
N LYS A 322 32.22 18.23 16.49
CA LYS A 322 33.20 17.24 16.98
C LYS A 322 34.61 17.48 16.42
N ALA A 323 34.73 18.05 15.22
CA ALA A 323 36.02 18.32 14.60
C ALA A 323 36.81 19.47 15.26
N THR A 324 36.12 20.47 15.83
CA THR A 324 36.77 21.66 16.44
C THR A 324 37.28 21.47 17.87
N ALA A 325 36.92 20.38 18.55
CA ALA A 325 37.35 20.12 19.93
C ALA A 325 38.69 19.34 20.07
N GLY A 326 39.27 18.86 18.95
CA GLY A 326 40.36 17.88 18.96
C GLY A 326 41.73 18.37 18.47
N ALA A 327 42.16 19.59 18.80
CA ALA A 327 43.47 20.08 18.36
C ALA A 327 44.25 20.85 19.44
N GLN A 328 45.03 20.13 20.27
CA GLN A 328 46.24 20.66 20.94
C GLN A 328 47.36 19.58 21.03
N VAL A 329 48.40 19.80 20.21
CA VAL A 329 49.87 19.52 20.27
C VAL A 329 50.41 18.60 21.41
N HIS A 330 51.20 17.53 21.16
CA HIS A 330 52.71 17.48 21.05
C HIS A 330 53.24 16.00 20.95
N PRO A 331 54.56 15.69 20.75
CA PRO A 331 55.23 15.45 19.46
C PRO A 331 55.86 14.04 19.22
N THR A 332 56.25 13.81 17.96
CA THR A 332 57.15 12.81 17.33
C THR A 332 58.13 11.97 18.17
N ILE A 333 58.16 10.63 17.94
CA ILE A 333 59.39 9.78 17.96
C ILE A 333 59.35 8.73 16.82
N ARG A 334 60.55 8.45 16.28
CA ARG A 334 60.97 7.71 15.08
C ARG A 334 60.62 6.22 14.98
N SER A 335 60.55 5.77 13.71
CA SER A 335 60.45 4.40 13.15
C SER A 335 61.57 3.41 13.58
N PRO A 336 61.45 2.08 13.35
CA PRO A 336 61.69 1.50 12.01
C PRO A 336 60.83 0.28 11.60
N ALA A 337 60.78 0.01 10.29
CA ALA A 337 60.30 -1.24 9.64
C ALA A 337 61.47 -2.25 9.50
N PRO A 338 61.40 -3.39 8.74
CA PRO A 338 60.31 -4.32 8.38
C PRO A 338 60.70 -5.82 8.56
N SER A 339 59.77 -6.78 8.44
CA SER A 339 60.06 -8.14 7.91
C SER A 339 58.81 -8.98 7.58
N ASN A 340 58.70 -9.40 6.32
CA ASN A 340 58.04 -10.65 5.88
C ASN A 340 59.11 -11.78 5.86
N PRO A 341 58.85 -13.10 5.66
CA PRO A 341 57.60 -13.82 5.29
C PRO A 341 57.36 -15.17 6.05
N THR A 342 56.23 -15.87 5.84
CA THR A 342 56.11 -17.28 5.33
C THR A 342 54.78 -18.00 5.64
N VAL A 343 54.06 -18.32 4.55
CA VAL A 343 53.28 -19.52 4.15
C VAL A 343 52.73 -20.54 5.19
N ALA A 344 51.40 -20.74 5.05
CA ALA A 344 50.56 -21.94 5.21
C ALA A 344 50.05 -22.41 6.59
N LYS A 345 48.71 -22.36 6.75
CA LYS A 345 47.86 -23.54 7.02
C LYS A 345 46.38 -23.25 6.70
N MET A 346 45.74 -24.24 6.05
CA MET A 346 44.30 -24.32 5.82
C MET A 346 43.53 -24.54 7.13
N ALA A 347 42.26 -24.09 7.09
CA ALA A 347 41.12 -24.48 7.92
C ALA A 347 41.12 -23.99 9.39
N ASP A 348 40.35 -22.92 9.63
CA ASP A 348 39.15 -23.05 10.46
C ASP A 348 38.12 -21.98 10.10
N SER A 349 36.85 -22.41 10.10
CA SER A 349 35.64 -21.60 9.95
C SER A 349 35.38 -20.77 11.22
N ASP A 350 34.71 -19.62 11.08
CA ASP A 350 34.13 -18.79 12.15
C ASP A 350 35.04 -17.82 12.94
N SER A 351 36.08 -17.23 12.35
CA SER A 351 36.68 -16.02 12.94
C SER A 351 36.17 -14.75 12.26
N ASP A 352 35.06 -14.21 12.78
CA ASP A 352 34.75 -12.80 12.63
C ASP A 352 35.88 -11.99 13.29
N ASP A 353 36.75 -11.35 12.50
CA ASP A 353 37.75 -10.44 13.06
C ASP A 353 37.06 -9.15 13.50
N TYR A 354 37.01 -8.93 14.82
CA TYR A 354 36.45 -7.73 15.45
C TYR A 354 37.58 -6.74 15.77
N TRP A 355 37.36 -5.45 15.50
CA TRP A 355 38.17 -4.39 16.10
C TRP A 355 37.44 -3.85 17.32
N VAL A 356 37.99 -4.12 18.51
CA VAL A 356 37.49 -3.59 19.78
C VAL A 356 38.36 -2.39 20.14
N GLN A 357 37.74 -1.22 20.30
CA GLN A 357 38.44 -0.05 20.80
C GLN A 357 38.79 -0.30 22.28
N GLU A 358 40.07 -0.54 22.57
CA GLU A 358 40.52 -0.74 23.95
C GLU A 358 40.36 0.56 24.76
N PRO A 359 40.01 0.49 26.06
CA PRO A 359 40.00 1.66 26.92
C PRO A 359 41.39 2.32 26.96
N GLU A 360 41.45 3.65 26.84
CA GLU A 360 42.68 4.44 27.04
C GLU A 360 43.09 4.48 28.52
N LEU A 361 43.44 3.32 29.07
CA LEU A 361 43.99 3.18 30.42
C LEU A 361 45.45 2.74 30.31
N ALA A 362 46.30 3.30 31.18
CA ALA A 362 47.71 2.92 31.22
C ALA A 362 47.86 1.41 31.52
N PRO A 363 48.92 0.74 31.04
CA PRO A 363 49.11 -0.70 31.23
C PRO A 363 49.05 -1.18 32.68
N ASP A 364 49.36 -0.29 33.62
CA ASP A 364 49.47 -0.57 35.06
C ASP A 364 48.24 -0.11 35.87
N ASP A 365 47.15 0.30 35.22
CA ASP A 365 45.95 0.79 35.91
C ASP A 365 45.11 -0.37 36.49
N PRO A 366 44.88 -0.42 37.82
CA PRO A 366 44.11 -1.47 38.48
C PRO A 366 42.64 -1.55 38.02
N MET A 367 42.08 -0.50 37.39
CA MET A 367 40.72 -0.52 36.82
C MET A 367 40.59 -1.43 35.59
N ARG A 368 41.68 -1.73 34.86
CA ARG A 368 41.63 -2.57 33.65
C ARG A 368 41.20 -4.01 33.93
N ALA A 369 41.41 -4.51 35.15
CA ALA A 369 40.96 -5.83 35.60
C ALA A 369 39.44 -5.91 35.86
N TYR A 370 38.77 -4.76 35.99
CA TYR A 370 37.35 -4.66 36.34
C TYR A 370 36.47 -4.17 35.18
N VAL A 371 37.07 -3.76 34.06
CA VAL A 371 36.33 -3.35 32.85
C VAL A 371 36.24 -4.53 31.88
N PRO A 372 35.04 -5.03 31.52
CA PRO A 372 34.90 -6.13 30.59
C PRO A 372 35.40 -5.74 29.20
N ALA A 373 36.03 -6.67 28.49
CA ALA A 373 36.60 -6.46 27.14
C ALA A 373 35.56 -6.05 26.08
N SER A 374 34.27 -6.12 26.40
CA SER A 374 33.15 -5.67 25.56
C SER A 374 32.70 -4.23 25.84
N PHE A 375 33.38 -3.50 26.74
CA PHE A 375 33.02 -2.13 27.09
C PHE A 375 33.70 -1.12 26.17
N GLY A 376 32.99 -0.70 25.12
CA GLY A 376 33.41 0.28 24.12
C GLY A 376 32.47 0.27 22.90
N LYS A 377 32.52 1.30 22.04
CA LYS A 377 31.81 1.26 20.75
C LYS A 377 32.54 0.28 19.84
N THR A 378 31.92 -0.85 19.51
CA THR A 378 32.42 -1.76 18.47
C THR A 378 31.89 -1.30 17.11
N SER A 379 32.76 -0.79 16.23
CA SER A 379 32.41 -0.49 14.84
C SER A 379 32.79 -1.67 13.95
N LYS A 380 31.80 -2.43 13.47
CA LYS A 380 32.01 -3.45 12.43
C LYS A 380 31.82 -2.78 11.07
N GLU A 381 32.92 -2.43 10.40
CA GLU A 381 32.85 -2.04 8.99
C GLU A 381 32.65 -3.29 8.14
N ALA A 382 31.56 -3.36 7.38
CA ALA A 382 31.29 -4.48 6.51
C ALA A 382 32.24 -4.41 5.29
N ASN A 383 32.96 -5.51 5.02
CA ASN A 383 33.71 -5.63 3.77
C ASN A 383 32.72 -5.86 2.62
N ILE A 384 32.24 -4.76 2.02
CA ILE A 384 31.24 -4.75 0.94
C ILE A 384 31.68 -5.61 -0.24
N ALA A 385 32.97 -5.58 -0.59
CA ALA A 385 33.50 -6.35 -1.71
C ALA A 385 33.43 -7.86 -1.44
N ALA A 386 33.87 -8.31 -0.26
CA ALA A 386 33.78 -9.71 0.12
C ALA A 386 32.32 -10.19 0.22
N GLN A 387 31.43 -9.31 0.70
CA GLN A 387 30.01 -9.58 0.84
C GLN A 387 29.29 -9.73 -0.51
N ILE A 388 29.64 -8.90 -1.49
CA ILE A 388 29.15 -9.07 -2.87
C ILE A 388 29.70 -10.37 -3.46
N GLU A 389 31.01 -10.63 -3.32
CA GLU A 389 31.67 -11.85 -3.83
C GLU A 389 31.03 -13.14 -3.27
N GLN A 390 30.52 -13.13 -2.03
CA GLN A 390 29.79 -14.27 -1.44
C GLN A 390 28.53 -14.66 -2.23
N THR A 391 27.91 -13.71 -2.94
CA THR A 391 26.73 -13.96 -3.78
C THR A 391 27.08 -14.35 -5.21
N ARG A 392 28.37 -14.53 -5.51
CA ARG A 392 28.83 -14.94 -6.85
C ARG A 392 28.38 -16.38 -7.14
N ARG A 393 27.78 -16.57 -8.31
CA ARG A 393 27.22 -17.86 -8.70
C ARG A 393 28.32 -18.87 -9.02
N LYS A 394 28.13 -20.10 -8.56
CA LYS A 394 29.00 -21.25 -8.87
C LYS A 394 28.27 -22.15 -9.87
N VAL A 395 28.40 -21.85 -11.16
CA VAL A 395 27.81 -22.69 -12.21
C VAL A 395 28.73 -23.89 -12.45
N GLU A 396 28.21 -25.12 -12.29
CA GLU A 396 28.98 -26.34 -12.56
C GLU A 396 29.32 -26.45 -14.06
N LYS A 397 30.62 -26.58 -14.37
CA LYS A 397 31.08 -26.84 -15.74
C LYS A 397 30.69 -28.26 -16.17
N PRO A 398 30.22 -28.50 -17.41
CA PRO A 398 30.14 -29.85 -17.94
C PRO A 398 31.55 -30.48 -18.00
N PRO A 399 31.71 -31.79 -17.73
CA PRO A 399 33.03 -32.42 -17.73
C PRO A 399 33.66 -32.34 -19.13
N PRO A 400 34.97 -32.06 -19.25
CA PRO A 400 35.63 -31.97 -20.53
C PRO A 400 35.57 -33.31 -21.27
N PRO A 401 35.45 -33.33 -22.61
CA PRO A 401 35.47 -34.56 -23.38
C PRO A 401 36.78 -35.33 -23.14
N PRO A 402 36.77 -36.68 -23.18
CA PRO A 402 37.94 -37.48 -22.85
C PRO A 402 39.10 -37.17 -23.81
N LYS A 403 40.19 -36.63 -23.27
CA LYS A 403 41.43 -36.35 -24.02
C LYS A 403 41.94 -37.67 -24.63
N LYS A 404 41.87 -37.81 -25.96
CA LYS A 404 42.61 -38.86 -26.68
C LYS A 404 44.10 -38.69 -26.41
N GLN A 405 44.73 -39.72 -25.85
CA GLN A 405 46.18 -39.79 -25.68
C GLN A 405 46.88 -39.68 -27.05
N LYS A 406 47.66 -38.61 -27.26
CA LYS A 406 48.57 -38.53 -28.41
C LYS A 406 49.80 -39.40 -28.12
N LYS A 407 49.98 -40.45 -28.94
CA LYS A 407 51.25 -41.17 -29.10
C LYS A 407 52.26 -40.28 -29.85
N ALA A 408 53.53 -40.44 -29.51
CA ALA A 408 54.65 -39.66 -30.01
C ALA A 408 54.97 -39.91 -31.52
N ALA A 409 55.21 -38.79 -32.20
CA ALA A 409 56.07 -38.48 -33.36
C ALA A 409 56.35 -39.52 -34.47
N SER A 410 56.07 -39.10 -35.73
CA SER A 410 56.99 -39.21 -36.87
C SER A 410 56.60 -38.20 -37.97
N ASP A 411 57.60 -37.50 -38.51
CA ASP A 411 57.54 -36.43 -39.52
C ASP A 411 56.90 -36.82 -40.88
N SER A 412 56.17 -35.90 -41.50
CA SER A 412 56.27 -35.54 -42.93
C SER A 412 55.28 -34.43 -43.32
N ASP A 413 55.74 -33.54 -44.20
CA ASP A 413 55.13 -32.31 -44.70
C ASP A 413 53.75 -32.46 -45.37
N SER A 414 52.84 -31.51 -45.13
CA SER A 414 52.10 -30.76 -46.17
C SER A 414 51.05 -29.80 -45.56
N ASN A 415 51.00 -28.57 -46.11
CA ASN A 415 50.10 -27.46 -45.79
C ASN A 415 48.60 -27.80 -45.64
N SER A 416 47.96 -27.28 -44.59
CA SER A 416 46.62 -26.66 -44.66
C SER A 416 46.36 -25.82 -43.40
N ASP A 417 46.03 -24.54 -43.60
CA ASP A 417 45.58 -23.59 -42.58
C ASP A 417 44.36 -24.12 -41.79
N SER A 418 44.35 -23.91 -40.47
CA SER A 418 43.18 -24.06 -39.61
C SER A 418 43.46 -23.45 -38.23
N ASP A 419 43.17 -22.16 -38.09
CA ASP A 419 43.00 -21.48 -36.80
C ASP A 419 41.97 -22.21 -35.93
N SER A 420 42.30 -22.49 -34.66
CA SER A 420 41.31 -22.82 -33.62
C SER A 420 41.97 -22.82 -32.23
N ASP A 421 42.20 -21.63 -31.68
CA ASP A 421 42.33 -21.42 -30.24
C ASP A 421 41.32 -20.34 -29.83
N ASP A 422 40.03 -20.70 -29.71
CA ASP A 422 39.01 -19.88 -29.06
C ASP A 422 37.99 -20.79 -28.38
N SER A 423 38.16 -21.01 -27.07
CA SER A 423 37.10 -21.58 -26.22
C SER A 423 37.14 -21.10 -24.77
N GLU A 424 37.94 -20.06 -24.46
CA GLU A 424 37.89 -19.38 -23.16
C GLU A 424 37.31 -17.95 -23.23
N SER A 425 36.92 -17.44 -24.41
CA SER A 425 36.38 -16.08 -24.59
C SER A 425 34.89 -15.91 -24.22
N ASP A 426 34.07 -16.95 -24.38
CA ASP A 426 32.59 -16.80 -24.34
C ASP A 426 32.02 -16.61 -22.91
N GLU A 427 32.69 -17.07 -21.85
CA GLU A 427 32.24 -16.91 -20.46
C GLU A 427 32.54 -15.51 -19.90
N GLU A 428 33.66 -14.88 -20.29
CA GLU A 428 33.95 -13.49 -19.93
C GLU A 428 33.00 -12.53 -20.67
N ASP A 429 32.74 -12.76 -21.96
CA ASP A 429 31.84 -11.93 -22.78
C ASP A 429 30.38 -11.96 -22.31
N SER A 430 29.88 -13.13 -21.88
CA SER A 430 28.49 -13.26 -21.39
C SER A 430 28.28 -12.69 -19.99
N ALA A 431 29.29 -12.77 -19.13
CA ALA A 431 29.29 -12.11 -17.82
C ALA A 431 29.29 -10.58 -17.93
N GLU A 432 29.88 -10.01 -18.98
CA GLU A 432 29.82 -8.57 -19.25
C GLU A 432 28.49 -8.13 -19.86
N LYS A 433 27.83 -9.00 -20.62
CA LYS A 433 26.62 -8.66 -21.37
C LYS A 433 25.32 -8.74 -20.55
N PHE A 434 25.21 -9.71 -19.62
CA PHE A 434 23.96 -10.00 -18.91
C PHE A 434 24.10 -9.92 -17.38
N PRO A 435 23.05 -9.49 -16.65
CA PRO A 435 23.10 -9.35 -15.19
C PRO A 435 22.89 -10.69 -14.47
N ILE A 436 23.76 -11.66 -14.72
CA ILE A 436 23.61 -13.06 -14.26
C ILE A 436 24.78 -13.57 -13.40
N THR A 437 25.74 -12.71 -13.07
CA THR A 437 26.99 -13.13 -12.40
C THR A 437 26.82 -13.45 -10.91
N HIS A 438 25.91 -12.73 -10.24
CA HIS A 438 25.65 -12.83 -8.81
C HIS A 438 24.15 -13.07 -8.59
N GLU A 439 23.80 -13.76 -7.50
CA GLU A 439 22.40 -14.06 -7.15
C GLU A 439 22.11 -13.88 -5.67
N ILE A 440 20.94 -13.32 -5.37
CA ILE A 440 20.35 -13.32 -4.03
C ILE A 440 19.18 -14.31 -4.03
N ILE A 441 19.22 -15.29 -3.13
CA ILE A 441 18.21 -16.34 -3.03
C ILE A 441 17.49 -16.20 -1.69
N PHE A 442 16.16 -16.15 -1.73
CA PHE A 442 15.35 -16.21 -0.53
C PHE A 442 13.98 -16.85 -0.81
N LYS A 443 13.47 -17.54 0.21
CA LYS A 443 12.14 -18.16 0.14
C LYS A 443 11.07 -17.12 0.43
N THR A 444 10.27 -16.82 -0.59
CA THR A 444 9.20 -15.81 -0.49
C THR A 444 7.88 -16.39 -0.02
N HIS A 445 7.53 -17.63 -0.40
CA HIS A 445 6.19 -18.18 -0.20
C HIS A 445 6.21 -19.61 0.35
N GLU A 446 5.04 -20.20 0.64
CA GLU A 446 4.92 -21.64 0.95
C GLU A 446 4.57 -22.48 -0.28
N ARG A 447 4.01 -21.84 -1.32
CA ARG A 447 3.62 -22.45 -2.59
C ARG A 447 4.28 -21.74 -3.78
N ALA A 448 4.13 -22.32 -4.96
CA ALA A 448 4.72 -21.82 -6.20
C ALA A 448 4.45 -20.32 -6.41
N VAL A 449 5.51 -19.58 -6.76
CA VAL A 449 5.43 -18.16 -7.09
C VAL A 449 4.77 -18.01 -8.45
N THR A 450 3.70 -17.23 -8.52
CA THR A 450 2.87 -17.09 -9.72
C THR A 450 3.15 -15.83 -10.49
N SER A 451 3.45 -14.73 -9.79
CA SER A 451 3.71 -13.42 -10.39
C SER A 451 4.77 -12.68 -9.59
N ILE A 452 5.59 -11.90 -10.28
CA ILE A 452 6.56 -10.98 -9.68
C ILE A 452 6.43 -9.64 -10.40
N ALA A 453 6.47 -8.55 -9.64
CA ALA A 453 6.46 -7.20 -10.20
C ALA A 453 7.34 -6.26 -9.37
N LEU A 454 8.11 -5.41 -10.06
CA LEU A 454 8.87 -4.32 -9.44
C LEU A 454 8.21 -2.97 -9.73
N ASP A 455 8.34 -2.04 -8.77
CA ASP A 455 7.93 -0.67 -9.02
C ASP A 455 8.81 -0.02 -10.10
N PRO A 456 8.32 0.96 -10.88
CA PRO A 456 9.13 1.62 -11.91
C PRO A 456 10.40 2.34 -11.39
N ALA A 457 10.55 2.46 -10.06
CA ALA A 457 11.71 3.03 -9.41
C ALA A 457 12.80 1.99 -9.08
N GLY A 458 12.43 0.71 -8.96
CA GLY A 458 13.29 -0.39 -8.55
C GLY A 458 13.55 -0.49 -7.04
N VAL A 459 12.64 0.02 -6.21
CA VAL A 459 12.77 0.03 -4.74
C VAL A 459 11.94 -1.10 -4.11
N ARG A 460 10.73 -1.34 -4.61
CA ARG A 460 9.83 -2.37 -4.08
C ARG A 460 9.60 -3.50 -5.07
N MET A 461 9.51 -4.70 -4.52
CA MET A 461 9.17 -5.93 -5.23
C MET A 461 7.94 -6.57 -4.58
N LEU A 462 7.00 -7.00 -5.42
CA LEU A 462 5.85 -7.80 -5.05
C LEU A 462 6.03 -9.21 -5.59
N SER A 463 5.71 -10.20 -4.78
CA SER A 463 5.57 -11.59 -5.21
C SER A 463 4.18 -12.09 -4.86
N GLY A 464 3.50 -12.71 -5.83
CA GLY A 464 2.21 -13.40 -5.66
C GLY A 464 2.40 -14.91 -5.74
N SER A 465 1.50 -15.66 -5.10
CA SER A 465 1.61 -17.11 -5.00
C SER A 465 0.25 -17.83 -5.00
N LEU A 466 0.31 -19.14 -5.22
CA LEU A 466 -0.82 -20.07 -5.05
C LEU A 466 -1.23 -20.29 -3.58
N ASP A 467 -0.55 -19.66 -2.63
CA ASP A 467 -0.95 -19.57 -1.22
C ASP A 467 -1.91 -18.40 -0.94
N SER A 468 -2.37 -17.71 -1.98
CA SER A 468 -3.32 -16.59 -1.93
C SER A 468 -2.76 -15.29 -1.32
N ASN A 469 -1.48 -15.26 -0.98
CA ASN A 469 -0.83 -14.08 -0.40
C ASN A 469 0.01 -13.30 -1.42
N ILE A 470 0.12 -12.01 -1.17
CA ILE A 470 1.06 -11.10 -1.81
C ILE A 470 2.09 -10.66 -0.77
N ASN A 471 3.37 -10.90 -1.07
CA ASN A 471 4.48 -10.53 -0.21
C ASN A 471 5.21 -9.30 -0.74
N PHE A 472 5.38 -8.33 0.16
CA PHE A 472 6.00 -7.04 -0.11
C PHE A 472 7.44 -7.04 0.37
N HIS A 473 8.35 -6.78 -0.55
CA HIS A 473 9.77 -6.68 -0.29
C HIS A 473 10.23 -5.27 -0.64
N ASP A 474 11.10 -4.71 0.20
CA ASP A 474 11.70 -3.40 -0.02
C ASP A 474 13.22 -3.55 0.04
N PHE A 475 13.88 -3.35 -1.10
CA PHE A 475 15.33 -3.45 -1.20
C PHE A 475 16.02 -2.42 -0.30
N SER A 476 15.36 -1.30 -0.01
CA SER A 476 15.85 -0.26 0.90
C SER A 476 15.58 -0.55 2.37
N SER A 477 14.96 -1.68 2.74
CA SER A 477 14.87 -2.14 4.13
C SER A 477 15.59 -3.47 4.36
N MET A 478 15.81 -4.24 3.30
CA MET A 478 16.48 -5.54 3.38
C MET A 478 17.96 -5.37 3.73
N THR A 479 18.49 -6.35 4.46
CA THR A 479 19.92 -6.51 4.71
C THR A 479 20.34 -7.91 4.30
N PRO A 480 21.64 -8.19 4.12
CA PRO A 480 22.10 -9.46 3.56
C PRO A 480 21.78 -10.66 4.46
N THR A 481 21.59 -10.44 5.77
CA THR A 481 21.16 -11.47 6.72
C THR A 481 19.63 -11.51 6.92
N THR A 482 18.90 -10.50 6.46
CA THR A 482 17.45 -10.35 6.69
C THR A 482 16.71 -10.11 5.37
N LEU A 483 16.67 -11.16 4.54
CA LEU A 483 15.98 -11.18 3.26
C LEU A 483 14.53 -11.66 3.43
N ARG A 484 13.69 -10.84 4.09
CA ARG A 484 12.27 -11.18 4.36
C ARG A 484 11.32 -10.13 3.82
N ALA A 485 10.11 -10.56 3.47
CA ALA A 485 9.01 -9.65 3.24
C ALA A 485 8.75 -8.81 4.49
N PHE A 486 8.55 -7.51 4.34
CA PHE A 486 8.15 -6.65 5.45
C PHE A 486 6.64 -6.69 5.69
N LYS A 487 5.85 -7.12 4.69
CA LYS A 487 4.40 -7.25 4.79
C LYS A 487 3.90 -8.40 3.90
N SER A 488 2.88 -9.11 4.38
CA SER A 488 2.13 -10.14 3.63
C SER A 488 0.67 -9.78 3.70
N VAL A 489 -0.03 -9.76 2.56
CA VAL A 489 -1.44 -9.39 2.47
C VAL A 489 -2.20 -10.42 1.63
N ASP A 490 -3.32 -10.91 2.14
CA ASP A 490 -4.35 -11.57 1.33
C ASP A 490 -5.33 -10.48 0.83
N PRO A 491 -5.45 -10.25 -0.50
CA PRO A 491 -6.36 -9.25 -1.06
C PRO A 491 -7.85 -9.48 -0.73
N TRP A 492 -8.21 -10.67 -0.25
CA TRP A 492 -9.58 -11.09 0.07
C TRP A 492 -9.83 -11.26 1.56
N GLU A 493 -8.86 -10.95 2.42
CA GLU A 493 -9.05 -10.96 3.87
C GLU A 493 -10.02 -9.85 4.29
N ALA A 494 -11.30 -10.20 4.48
CA ALA A 494 -12.27 -9.37 5.17
C ALA A 494 -11.97 -9.40 6.68
N ASN A 495 -12.35 -8.33 7.41
CA ASN A 495 -12.23 -8.25 8.87
C ASN A 495 -12.52 -9.61 9.55
N LYS A 496 -11.66 -9.99 10.50
CA LYS A 496 -11.45 -11.32 11.14
C LYS A 496 -12.69 -12.14 11.59
N SER A 497 -13.90 -11.65 11.39
CA SER A 497 -15.19 -12.25 11.79
C SER A 497 -15.93 -13.00 10.68
N ALA A 498 -15.53 -12.91 9.41
CA ALA A 498 -16.16 -13.63 8.30
C ALA A 498 -15.31 -14.81 7.82
N SER A 499 -15.95 -15.90 7.40
CA SER A 499 -15.28 -16.97 6.65
C SER A 499 -14.76 -16.39 5.34
N THR A 500 -13.45 -16.15 5.27
CA THR A 500 -12.80 -15.54 4.11
C THR A 500 -12.57 -16.56 3.01
N ASP A 501 -13.05 -16.24 1.80
CA ASP A 501 -12.73 -16.99 0.59
C ASP A 501 -11.33 -16.59 0.11
N SER A 502 -10.35 -17.49 0.27
CA SER A 502 -8.98 -17.27 -0.19
C SER A 502 -8.85 -17.64 -1.67
N HIS A 503 -8.38 -16.72 -2.50
CA HIS A 503 -8.22 -16.95 -3.94
C HIS A 503 -6.75 -16.90 -4.36
N PRO A 504 -6.24 -17.91 -5.11
CA PRO A 504 -4.88 -17.89 -5.65
C PRO A 504 -4.60 -16.64 -6.47
N ILE A 505 -3.41 -16.05 -6.29
CA ILE A 505 -2.98 -14.89 -7.06
C ILE A 505 -2.54 -15.35 -8.44
N GLN A 506 -3.15 -14.80 -9.50
CA GLN A 506 -2.84 -15.12 -10.90
C GLN A 506 -1.80 -14.16 -11.46
N HIS A 507 -2.02 -12.85 -11.31
CA HIS A 507 -1.16 -11.82 -11.89
C HIS A 507 -1.10 -10.58 -11.01
N VAL A 508 0.08 -9.99 -10.89
CA VAL A 508 0.32 -8.73 -10.16
C VAL A 508 1.22 -7.85 -11.01
N GLU A 509 0.85 -6.59 -11.20
CA GLU A 509 1.61 -5.65 -12.03
C GLU A 509 1.49 -4.21 -11.51
N PHE A 510 2.62 -3.55 -11.27
CA PHE A 510 2.64 -2.12 -10.96
C PHE A 510 2.23 -1.29 -12.18
N SER A 511 1.59 -0.14 -11.94
CA SER A 511 1.36 0.79 -13.04
C SER A 511 2.71 1.32 -13.57
N PRO A 512 2.99 1.21 -14.89
CA PRO A 512 4.26 1.61 -15.47
C PRO A 512 4.48 3.13 -15.40
N LEU A 513 3.38 3.89 -15.35
CA LEU A 513 3.39 5.35 -15.27
C LEU A 513 3.39 5.86 -13.83
N SER A 514 2.76 5.12 -12.90
CA SER A 514 2.70 5.45 -11.49
C SER A 514 3.07 4.27 -10.61
N GLY A 515 4.19 4.36 -9.88
CA GLY A 515 4.58 3.34 -8.90
C GLY A 515 3.76 3.33 -7.61
N SER A 516 2.67 4.11 -7.52
CA SER A 516 1.84 4.23 -6.31
C SER A 516 0.77 3.14 -6.18
N VAL A 517 0.39 2.49 -7.29
CA VAL A 517 -0.66 1.47 -7.32
C VAL A 517 -0.24 0.28 -8.17
N PHE A 518 -0.85 -0.88 -7.90
CA PHE A 518 -0.68 -2.08 -8.67
C PHE A 518 -2.02 -2.78 -8.90
N LEU A 519 -2.10 -3.48 -10.03
CA LEU A 519 -3.22 -4.34 -10.41
C LEU A 519 -3.02 -5.71 -9.77
N CYS A 520 -4.02 -6.18 -9.04
CA CYS A 520 -4.08 -7.50 -8.43
C CYS A 520 -5.18 -8.32 -9.10
N VAL A 521 -4.77 -9.39 -9.76
CA VAL A 521 -5.66 -10.37 -10.38
C VAL A 521 -5.54 -11.69 -9.62
N THR A 522 -6.66 -12.13 -9.07
CA THR A 522 -6.79 -13.43 -8.43
C THR A 522 -7.65 -14.36 -9.28
N ALA A 523 -7.74 -15.64 -8.93
CA ALA A 523 -8.67 -16.61 -9.52
C ALA A 523 -10.14 -16.30 -9.12
N HIS A 524 -10.60 -15.07 -9.41
CA HIS A 524 -11.90 -14.53 -9.07
C HIS A 524 -12.38 -13.58 -10.20
N PRO A 525 -13.69 -13.42 -10.46
CA PRO A 525 -14.21 -12.52 -11.49
C PRO A 525 -14.06 -11.01 -11.22
N GLN A 526 -13.40 -10.61 -10.13
CA GLN A 526 -13.19 -9.20 -9.80
C GLN A 526 -11.69 -8.97 -9.63
N ALA A 527 -11.16 -8.01 -10.38
CA ALA A 527 -9.81 -7.51 -10.18
C ALA A 527 -9.82 -6.39 -9.13
N LYS A 528 -8.72 -6.26 -8.39
CA LYS A 528 -8.54 -5.24 -7.36
C LYS A 528 -7.34 -4.37 -7.71
N ILE A 529 -7.46 -3.06 -7.51
CA ILE A 529 -6.35 -2.12 -7.51
C ILE A 529 -5.95 -1.88 -6.07
N MET A 530 -4.68 -2.14 -5.78
CA MET A 530 -4.12 -1.96 -4.45
C MET A 530 -3.03 -0.90 -4.49
N SER A 531 -2.89 -0.17 -3.38
CA SER A 531 -1.80 0.78 -3.16
C SER A 531 -0.48 0.03 -3.03
N ARG A 532 0.63 0.72 -3.30
CA ARG A 532 2.00 0.27 -3.08
C ARG A 532 2.23 -0.33 -1.68
N ASP A 533 1.45 0.05 -0.67
CA ASP A 533 1.50 -0.44 0.72
C ASP A 533 0.54 -1.61 1.02
N GLY A 534 -0.19 -2.10 0.03
CA GLY A 534 -1.13 -3.21 0.14
C GLY A 534 -2.52 -2.84 0.69
N ALA A 535 -2.88 -1.56 0.67
CA ALA A 535 -4.25 -1.11 0.95
C ALA A 535 -5.13 -1.24 -0.30
N LEU A 536 -6.40 -1.62 -0.14
CA LEU A 536 -7.35 -1.67 -1.26
C LEU A 536 -7.74 -0.25 -1.69
N VAL A 537 -7.55 0.08 -2.97
CA VAL A 537 -7.91 1.38 -3.55
C VAL A 537 -9.22 1.27 -4.32
N THR A 538 -9.34 0.26 -5.19
CA THR A 538 -10.53 0.04 -6.00
C THR A 538 -10.78 -1.44 -6.18
N GLU A 539 -12.04 -1.84 -6.03
CA GLU A 539 -12.52 -3.19 -6.38
C GLU A 539 -13.49 -3.04 -7.54
N PHE A 540 -13.22 -3.71 -8.66
CA PHE A 540 -14.10 -3.66 -9.82
C PHE A 540 -15.34 -4.52 -9.59
N VAL A 541 -16.47 -4.08 -10.15
CA VAL A 541 -17.76 -4.76 -10.02
C VAL A 541 -17.71 -6.17 -10.61
N LYS A 542 -18.39 -7.11 -9.96
CA LYS A 542 -18.64 -8.46 -10.49
C LYS A 542 -19.70 -8.42 -11.60
N GLY A 543 -19.52 -9.22 -12.64
CA GLY A 543 -20.53 -9.41 -13.68
C GLY A 543 -21.72 -10.25 -13.20
N ASP A 544 -22.90 -9.98 -13.77
CA ASP A 544 -24.06 -10.84 -13.56
C ASP A 544 -23.87 -12.16 -14.33
N MET A 545 -23.76 -13.26 -13.60
CA MET A 545 -23.49 -14.58 -14.17
C MET A 545 -24.67 -15.17 -14.94
N TYR A 546 -25.88 -14.63 -14.77
CA TYR A 546 -27.08 -15.13 -15.43
C TYR A 546 -27.33 -14.45 -16.78
N LEU A 547 -26.64 -13.34 -17.08
CA LEU A 547 -26.72 -12.68 -18.37
C LEU A 547 -25.88 -13.41 -19.42
N ARG A 548 -26.50 -13.71 -20.56
CA ARG A 548 -25.83 -14.39 -21.69
C ARG A 548 -25.06 -13.44 -22.60
N ASP A 549 -25.55 -12.20 -22.73
CA ASP A 549 -24.90 -11.16 -23.52
C ASP A 549 -23.88 -10.41 -22.67
N MET A 550 -22.61 -10.59 -23.03
CA MET A 550 -21.50 -10.03 -22.28
C MET A 550 -21.45 -8.50 -22.36
N ASN A 551 -22.05 -7.88 -23.38
CA ASN A 551 -22.10 -6.41 -23.47
C ASN A 551 -22.96 -5.79 -22.35
N ASN A 552 -23.95 -6.53 -21.83
CA ASN A 552 -24.88 -6.04 -20.81
C ASN A 552 -24.40 -6.32 -19.38
N THR A 553 -23.31 -7.07 -19.22
CA THR A 553 -22.69 -7.35 -17.92
C THR A 553 -21.69 -6.27 -17.56
N LYS A 554 -21.73 -5.75 -16.32
CA LYS A 554 -20.85 -4.65 -15.89
C LYS A 554 -19.44 -5.09 -15.46
N GLY A 555 -19.22 -6.39 -15.29
CA GLY A 555 -17.91 -6.93 -14.93
C GLY A 555 -17.73 -8.36 -15.41
N HIS A 556 -16.59 -8.95 -15.08
CA HIS A 556 -16.33 -10.32 -15.50
C HIS A 556 -17.29 -11.30 -14.84
N VAL A 557 -17.73 -12.29 -15.61
CA VAL A 557 -18.63 -13.35 -15.17
C VAL A 557 -17.85 -14.60 -14.75
N GLY A 558 -16.65 -14.78 -15.31
CA GLY A 558 -15.73 -15.88 -14.98
C GLY A 558 -14.43 -15.37 -14.35
N GLU A 559 -13.56 -16.29 -13.96
CA GLU A 559 -12.22 -15.98 -13.44
C GLU A 559 -11.42 -15.10 -14.42
N ILE A 560 -10.60 -14.23 -13.86
CA ILE A 560 -9.68 -13.39 -14.62
C ILE A 560 -8.33 -14.11 -14.69
N ALA A 561 -7.80 -14.29 -15.90
CA ALA A 561 -6.53 -14.96 -16.13
C ALA A 561 -5.34 -14.02 -15.94
N THR A 562 -5.43 -12.80 -16.46
CA THR A 562 -4.36 -11.80 -16.39
C THR A 562 -4.92 -10.39 -16.65
N GLY A 563 -4.09 -9.37 -16.50
CA GLY A 563 -4.40 -8.00 -16.89
C GLY A 563 -3.13 -7.17 -17.02
N THR A 564 -3.23 -6.02 -17.67
CA THR A 564 -2.09 -5.11 -17.86
C THR A 564 -2.56 -3.66 -17.88
N TRP A 565 -1.65 -2.75 -17.61
CA TRP A 565 -1.92 -1.32 -17.58
C TRP A 565 -1.89 -0.70 -18.99
N HIS A 566 -2.63 0.40 -19.17
CA HIS A 566 -2.49 1.19 -20.37
C HIS A 566 -1.11 1.88 -20.38
N PRO A 567 -0.33 1.79 -21.46
CA PRO A 567 1.06 2.26 -21.48
C PRO A 567 1.20 3.80 -21.44
N LEU A 568 0.13 4.54 -21.81
CA LEU A 568 0.12 6.01 -21.86
C LEU A 568 -0.88 6.67 -20.90
N ASP A 569 -1.75 5.91 -20.24
CA ASP A 569 -2.81 6.44 -19.35
C ASP A 569 -2.75 5.68 -18.03
N GLN A 570 -2.50 6.40 -16.93
CA GLN A 570 -2.32 5.79 -15.62
C GLN A 570 -3.62 5.23 -15.03
N ASN A 571 -4.77 5.69 -15.51
CA ASN A 571 -6.09 5.35 -14.95
C ASN A 571 -6.74 4.15 -15.64
N LEU A 572 -6.17 3.67 -16.75
CA LEU A 572 -6.75 2.59 -17.54
C LEU A 572 -5.97 1.30 -17.37
N CYS A 573 -6.70 0.20 -17.18
CA CYS A 573 -6.14 -1.15 -17.24
C CYS A 573 -7.09 -2.07 -18.00
N VAL A 574 -6.55 -3.16 -18.54
CA VAL A 574 -7.33 -4.19 -19.23
C VAL A 574 -7.19 -5.51 -18.48
N THR A 575 -8.28 -6.25 -18.37
CA THR A 575 -8.31 -7.60 -17.80
C THR A 575 -8.85 -8.60 -18.81
N ALA A 576 -8.29 -9.81 -18.80
CA ALA A 576 -8.67 -10.92 -19.66
C ALA A 576 -9.35 -12.02 -18.85
N GLY A 577 -10.57 -12.40 -19.26
CA GLY A 577 -11.39 -13.36 -18.52
C GLY A 577 -11.62 -14.69 -19.23
N SER A 578 -11.94 -15.71 -18.44
CA SER A 578 -12.48 -17.00 -18.92
C SER A 578 -13.89 -16.87 -19.53
N ASP A 579 -14.52 -15.70 -19.45
CA ASP A 579 -15.83 -15.37 -20.00
C ASP A 579 -15.80 -14.90 -21.47
N SER A 580 -14.68 -15.10 -22.18
CA SER A 580 -14.47 -14.67 -23.57
C SER A 580 -14.40 -13.16 -23.75
N THR A 581 -14.16 -12.39 -22.68
CA THR A 581 -14.07 -10.94 -22.76
C THR A 581 -12.70 -10.41 -22.36
N LEU A 582 -12.31 -9.31 -23.01
CA LEU A 582 -11.34 -8.37 -22.48
C LEU A 582 -12.12 -7.14 -22.01
N ARG A 583 -11.87 -6.67 -20.80
CA ARG A 583 -12.55 -5.50 -20.25
C ARG A 583 -11.54 -4.42 -19.95
N ILE A 584 -11.84 -3.21 -20.44
CA ILE A 584 -11.04 -2.03 -20.15
C ILE A 584 -11.73 -1.30 -19.00
N TRP A 585 -10.99 -1.08 -17.94
CA TRP A 585 -11.44 -0.47 -16.71
C TRP A 585 -10.80 0.89 -16.52
N ASP A 586 -11.57 1.80 -15.92
CA ASP A 586 -11.06 3.06 -15.37
C ASP A 586 -11.03 2.91 -13.85
N ILE A 587 -9.86 3.13 -13.22
CA ILE A 587 -9.72 3.06 -11.76
C ILE A 587 -10.74 3.98 -11.07
N ASN A 588 -11.06 5.13 -11.67
CA ASN A 588 -11.98 6.10 -11.08
C ASN A 588 -13.44 5.63 -11.14
N ASN A 589 -13.78 4.68 -12.03
CA ASN A 589 -15.13 4.13 -12.17
C ASN A 589 -15.17 2.64 -11.81
N LYS A 590 -15.46 2.36 -10.54
CA LYS A 590 -15.51 1.02 -9.96
C LYS A 590 -16.74 0.20 -10.39
N ARG A 591 -17.84 0.88 -10.75
CA ARG A 591 -19.18 0.27 -10.90
C ARG A 591 -19.47 -0.26 -12.30
N SER A 592 -18.61 0.04 -13.27
CA SER A 592 -18.74 -0.43 -14.64
C SER A 592 -17.39 -0.35 -15.35
N GLN A 593 -17.14 -1.30 -16.22
CA GLN A 593 -16.10 -1.21 -17.24
C GLN A 593 -16.33 -0.01 -18.17
N LYS A 594 -15.24 0.58 -18.67
CA LYS A 594 -15.26 1.63 -19.68
C LYS A 594 -15.65 1.06 -21.03
N GLU A 595 -15.02 -0.04 -21.43
CA GLU A 595 -15.31 -0.74 -22.69
C GLU A 595 -15.23 -2.27 -22.52
N VAL A 596 -16.02 -2.98 -23.32
CA VAL A 596 -16.02 -4.46 -23.40
C VAL A 596 -15.59 -4.88 -24.79
N ILE A 597 -14.64 -5.79 -24.85
CA ILE A 597 -14.24 -6.48 -26.07
C ILE A 597 -14.71 -7.93 -25.94
N VAL A 598 -15.79 -8.27 -26.64
CA VAL A 598 -16.30 -9.64 -26.69
C VAL A 598 -15.59 -10.39 -27.81
N PHE A 599 -14.68 -11.28 -27.47
CA PHE A 599 -14.02 -12.13 -28.47
C PHE A 599 -14.95 -13.27 -28.87
N LYS A 600 -15.25 -13.36 -30.17
CA LYS A 600 -16.09 -14.42 -30.73
C LYS A 600 -15.22 -15.46 -31.42
N SER A 601 -15.04 -16.60 -30.76
CA SER A 601 -14.29 -17.72 -31.34
C SER A 601 -14.95 -18.21 -32.63
N LYS A 602 -14.14 -18.48 -33.65
CA LYS A 602 -14.60 -19.11 -34.90
C LYS A 602 -14.25 -20.60 -34.96
N ALA A 603 -13.78 -21.18 -33.86
CA ALA A 603 -13.46 -22.60 -33.79
C ALA A 603 -14.74 -23.45 -33.95
N ALA A 604 -14.61 -24.61 -34.61
CA ALA A 604 -15.74 -25.51 -34.80
C ALA A 604 -16.24 -26.05 -33.45
N GLY A 605 -17.55 -25.97 -33.21
CA GLY A 605 -18.15 -26.46 -31.95
C GLY A 605 -18.02 -25.54 -30.74
N SER A 606 -17.29 -24.42 -30.84
CA SER A 606 -17.09 -23.49 -29.70
C SER A 606 -18.29 -22.58 -29.42
N ALA A 607 -19.31 -22.60 -30.28
CA ALA A 607 -20.50 -21.73 -30.19
C ALA A 607 -20.16 -20.24 -30.00
N GLY A 608 -19.01 -19.79 -30.50
CA GLY A 608 -18.56 -18.41 -30.37
C GLY A 608 -17.84 -18.07 -29.07
N ARG A 609 -17.57 -19.04 -28.18
CA ARG A 609 -16.96 -18.81 -26.86
C ARG A 609 -15.61 -19.51 -26.70
N THR A 610 -14.67 -18.83 -26.07
CA THR A 610 -13.36 -19.37 -25.66
C THR A 610 -12.77 -18.54 -24.52
N ARG A 611 -11.79 -19.06 -23.77
CA ARG A 611 -11.17 -18.33 -22.66
C ARG A 611 -10.07 -17.42 -23.18
N MET A 612 -9.98 -16.20 -22.66
CA MET A 612 -8.82 -15.34 -22.92
C MET A 612 -7.72 -15.69 -21.92
N THR A 613 -6.53 -16.08 -22.40
CA THR A 613 -5.46 -16.63 -21.56
C THR A 613 -4.39 -15.60 -21.23
N ALA A 614 -4.07 -14.70 -22.16
CA ALA A 614 -3.04 -13.69 -21.99
C ALA A 614 -3.39 -12.37 -22.69
N VAL A 615 -2.91 -11.24 -22.18
CA VAL A 615 -3.10 -9.91 -22.77
C VAL A 615 -1.84 -9.05 -22.55
N ALA A 616 -1.47 -8.26 -23.55
CA ALA A 616 -0.42 -7.24 -23.46
C ALA A 616 -0.86 -5.95 -24.16
N TRP A 617 -0.46 -4.81 -23.59
CA TRP A 617 -0.76 -3.49 -24.11
C TRP A 617 0.53 -2.70 -24.25
N GLY A 618 0.88 -2.34 -25.48
CA GLY A 618 2.13 -1.66 -25.81
C GLY A 618 1.88 -0.38 -26.57
N ALA A 619 2.77 0.60 -26.40
CA ALA A 619 2.78 1.81 -27.20
C ALA A 619 4.17 2.03 -27.80
N PRO A 620 4.26 2.40 -29.09
CA PRO A 620 5.53 2.76 -29.69
C PRO A 620 6.02 4.10 -29.11
N PRO A 621 7.31 4.23 -28.74
CA PRO A 621 7.87 5.42 -28.10
C PRO A 621 7.88 6.64 -29.04
N SER A 622 7.73 6.44 -30.34
CA SER A 622 7.63 7.49 -31.34
C SER A 622 6.25 8.19 -31.37
N GLY A 623 5.39 7.96 -30.39
CA GLY A 623 4.06 8.62 -30.30
C GLY A 623 3.03 8.05 -31.29
N GLY A 624 3.14 6.77 -31.65
CA GLY A 624 2.16 6.09 -32.50
C GLY A 624 0.96 5.53 -31.73
N ASN A 625 -0.02 4.99 -32.45
CA ASN A 625 -1.18 4.37 -31.82
C ASN A 625 -0.74 3.16 -30.97
N PRO A 626 -1.20 3.06 -29.71
CA PRO A 626 -0.97 1.87 -28.90
C PRO A 626 -1.66 0.67 -29.54
N ILE A 627 -1.19 -0.52 -29.20
CA ILE A 627 -1.74 -1.80 -29.65
C ILE A 627 -2.07 -2.66 -28.45
N LEU A 628 -3.17 -3.38 -28.56
CA LEU A 628 -3.61 -4.37 -27.58
C LEU A 628 -3.61 -5.73 -28.24
N VAL A 629 -2.84 -6.68 -27.68
CA VAL A 629 -2.76 -8.05 -28.21
C VAL A 629 -3.22 -9.02 -27.14
N ALA A 630 -4.04 -9.98 -27.53
CA ALA A 630 -4.54 -11.01 -26.62
C ALA A 630 -4.52 -12.40 -27.27
N ALA A 631 -4.33 -13.42 -26.44
CA ALA A 631 -4.32 -14.82 -26.84
C ALA A 631 -5.54 -15.53 -26.26
N ALA A 632 -6.18 -16.37 -27.07
CA ALA A 632 -7.32 -17.18 -26.69
C ALA A 632 -6.93 -18.66 -26.59
N LEU A 633 -7.65 -19.41 -25.76
CA LEU A 633 -7.44 -20.84 -25.54
C LEU A 633 -7.72 -21.68 -26.81
N ASP A 634 -8.47 -21.14 -27.77
CA ASP A 634 -8.71 -21.80 -29.06
C ASP A 634 -7.51 -21.73 -30.02
N GLY A 635 -6.37 -21.18 -29.56
CA GLY A 635 -5.15 -21.04 -30.35
C GLY A 635 -5.07 -19.72 -31.12
N SER A 636 -6.09 -18.87 -31.02
CA SER A 636 -6.13 -17.60 -31.74
C SER A 636 -5.29 -16.52 -31.05
N LEU A 637 -4.58 -15.73 -31.85
CA LEU A 637 -3.93 -14.49 -31.44
C LEU A 637 -4.64 -13.32 -32.11
N VAL A 638 -5.14 -12.37 -31.32
CA VAL A 638 -5.89 -11.20 -31.79
C VAL A 638 -5.20 -9.91 -31.41
N MET A 639 -5.23 -8.95 -32.32
CA MET A 639 -4.69 -7.61 -32.13
C MET A 639 -5.79 -6.58 -32.38
N TYR A 640 -5.91 -5.61 -31.47
CA TYR A 640 -6.81 -4.47 -31.54
C TYR A 640 -6.01 -3.16 -31.55
N SER A 641 -6.62 -2.09 -32.07
CA SER A 641 -6.15 -0.72 -31.81
C SER A 641 -6.25 -0.44 -30.31
N GLY A 642 -5.22 0.15 -29.71
CA GLY A 642 -5.22 0.45 -28.28
C GLY A 642 -6.13 1.62 -27.90
N ASN A 643 -6.40 2.58 -28.78
CA ASN A 643 -7.28 3.72 -28.48
C ASN A 643 -8.75 3.49 -28.92
N GLY A 644 -9.09 2.25 -29.28
CA GLY A 644 -10.36 1.91 -29.90
C GLY A 644 -10.49 2.43 -31.35
N PRO A 645 -11.67 2.27 -31.96
CA PRO A 645 -12.79 1.46 -31.48
C PRO A 645 -12.45 -0.04 -31.47
N PHE A 646 -12.84 -0.77 -30.43
CA PHE A 646 -12.50 -2.20 -30.25
C PHE A 646 -13.55 -3.17 -30.79
N THR A 647 -14.48 -2.69 -31.62
CA THR A 647 -15.58 -3.50 -32.18
C THR A 647 -15.12 -4.61 -33.12
N ARG A 648 -13.94 -4.45 -33.72
CA ARG A 648 -13.30 -5.46 -34.58
C ARG A 648 -11.80 -5.52 -34.31
N PRO A 649 -11.18 -6.71 -34.40
CA PRO A 649 -9.73 -6.83 -34.34
C PRO A 649 -9.10 -6.19 -35.59
N SER A 650 -7.96 -5.53 -35.40
CA SER A 650 -7.08 -5.05 -36.46
C SER A 650 -6.36 -6.20 -37.17
N GLY A 651 -6.12 -7.30 -36.46
CA GLY A 651 -5.55 -8.54 -37.00
C GLY A 651 -5.94 -9.75 -36.14
N GLU A 652 -6.13 -10.90 -36.78
CA GLU A 652 -6.51 -12.16 -36.13
C GLU A 652 -5.78 -13.31 -36.83
N ILE A 653 -5.07 -14.12 -36.03
CA ILE A 653 -4.37 -15.32 -36.48
C ILE A 653 -5.00 -16.49 -35.73
N ARG A 654 -5.77 -17.33 -36.42
CA ARG A 654 -6.61 -18.37 -35.80
C ARG A 654 -5.80 -19.56 -35.29
N ASP A 655 -4.77 -19.94 -36.04
CA ASP A 655 -3.91 -21.08 -35.73
C ASP A 655 -2.54 -20.59 -35.23
N ALA A 656 -2.54 -19.57 -34.35
CA ALA A 656 -1.30 -19.00 -33.84
C ALA A 656 -0.58 -19.99 -32.92
N HIS A 657 -1.33 -20.74 -32.10
CA HIS A 657 -0.86 -21.88 -31.31
C HIS A 657 -1.86 -23.03 -31.43
N LYS A 658 -1.49 -24.23 -30.95
CA LYS A 658 -2.40 -25.38 -30.95
C LYS A 658 -3.65 -25.08 -30.10
N PRO A 659 -4.87 -25.33 -30.61
CA PRO A 659 -6.09 -25.19 -29.82
C PRO A 659 -6.07 -26.04 -28.54
N ASP A 660 -6.77 -25.57 -27.51
CA ASP A 660 -6.86 -26.18 -26.17
C ASP A 660 -5.52 -26.27 -25.43
N THR A 661 -4.54 -25.45 -25.81
CA THR A 661 -3.28 -25.28 -25.07
C THR A 661 -3.19 -23.89 -24.45
N TRP A 662 -2.71 -23.80 -23.20
CA TRP A 662 -2.69 -22.52 -22.49
C TRP A 662 -1.53 -21.64 -22.96
N THR A 663 -1.85 -20.54 -23.65
CA THR A 663 -0.85 -19.53 -24.02
C THR A 663 -0.71 -18.54 -22.87
N GLY A 664 0.31 -18.74 -22.02
CA GLY A 664 0.52 -17.94 -20.81
C GLY A 664 1.36 -16.67 -21.05
N GLY A 665 2.36 -16.75 -21.91
CA GLY A 665 3.31 -15.66 -22.12
C GLY A 665 3.01 -14.84 -23.37
N ILE A 666 2.78 -13.55 -23.20
CA ILE A 666 2.74 -12.57 -24.30
C ILE A 666 3.44 -11.29 -23.87
N ASP A 667 4.27 -10.74 -24.75
CA ASP A 667 4.92 -9.46 -24.52
C ASP A 667 5.16 -8.73 -25.84
N ILE A 668 5.25 -7.40 -25.75
CA ILE A 668 5.43 -6.52 -26.91
C ILE A 668 6.78 -5.86 -26.78
N SER A 669 7.52 -5.77 -27.89
CA SER A 669 8.80 -5.07 -27.93
C SER A 669 8.63 -3.58 -27.59
N SER A 670 9.69 -2.97 -27.07
CA SER A 670 9.71 -1.55 -26.69
C SER A 670 9.43 -0.61 -27.87
N ASP A 671 9.67 -1.05 -29.11
CA ASP A 671 9.35 -0.29 -30.32
C ASP A 671 7.89 -0.50 -30.82
N GLY A 672 7.13 -1.40 -30.21
CA GLY A 672 5.76 -1.75 -30.58
C GLY A 672 5.62 -2.53 -31.89
N ARG A 673 6.72 -3.01 -32.49
CA ARG A 673 6.72 -3.65 -33.81
C ARG A 673 6.66 -5.17 -33.76
N MET A 674 7.14 -5.76 -32.68
CA MET A 674 7.24 -7.20 -32.53
C MET A 674 6.43 -7.67 -31.34
N VAL A 675 5.80 -8.83 -31.48
CA VAL A 675 5.09 -9.53 -30.41
C VAL A 675 5.72 -10.89 -30.26
N VAL A 676 6.04 -11.27 -29.03
CA VAL A 676 6.47 -12.64 -28.72
C VAL A 676 5.36 -13.35 -27.98
N THR A 677 5.10 -14.60 -28.36
CA THR A 677 4.14 -15.47 -27.69
C THR A 677 4.79 -16.77 -27.28
N ARG A 678 4.42 -17.25 -26.10
CA ARG A 678 4.80 -18.55 -25.57
C ARG A 678 3.54 -19.37 -25.37
N GLY A 679 3.37 -20.39 -26.20
CA GLY A 679 2.21 -21.28 -26.19
C GLY A 679 2.41 -22.52 -25.33
N GLY A 680 1.30 -23.11 -24.89
CA GLY A 680 1.28 -24.42 -24.25
C GLY A 680 1.59 -25.57 -25.23
N ASP A 681 1.64 -25.27 -26.52
CA ASP A 681 2.07 -26.20 -27.58
C ASP A 681 3.58 -26.45 -27.61
N GLY A 682 4.34 -25.87 -26.68
CA GLY A 682 5.79 -26.02 -26.59
C GLY A 682 6.54 -25.21 -27.64
N LEU A 683 5.91 -24.15 -28.18
CA LEU A 683 6.52 -23.25 -29.16
C LEU A 683 6.58 -21.82 -28.63
N ILE A 684 7.69 -21.16 -28.90
CA ILE A 684 7.83 -19.71 -28.82
C ILE A 684 7.78 -19.16 -30.24
N LYS A 685 6.91 -18.18 -30.49
CA LYS A 685 6.72 -17.58 -31.81
C LYS A 685 6.89 -16.07 -31.75
N LEU A 686 7.47 -15.52 -32.81
CA LEU A 686 7.65 -14.08 -33.01
C LEU A 686 6.76 -13.60 -34.15
N TRP A 687 6.11 -12.45 -33.95
CA TRP A 687 5.14 -11.88 -34.88
C TRP A 687 5.47 -10.41 -35.18
N ASP A 688 5.35 -9.99 -36.46
CA ASP A 688 5.42 -8.57 -36.84
C ASP A 688 4.01 -7.96 -36.77
N THR A 689 3.85 -6.86 -36.04
CA THR A 689 2.55 -6.17 -35.88
C THR A 689 2.06 -5.54 -37.18
N ARG A 690 2.96 -5.18 -38.11
CA ARG A 690 2.62 -4.62 -39.43
C ARG A 690 2.23 -5.71 -40.41
N LYS A 691 2.75 -6.94 -40.23
CA LYS A 691 2.46 -8.12 -41.06
C LYS A 691 1.92 -9.26 -40.19
N PHE A 692 0.81 -8.99 -39.51
CA PHE A 692 0.20 -9.88 -38.53
C PHE A 692 -0.60 -11.02 -39.17
N LYS A 693 0.11 -11.97 -39.81
CA LYS A 693 -0.48 -13.14 -40.49
C LYS A 693 0.25 -14.44 -40.22
N THR A 694 1.57 -14.42 -40.28
CA THR A 694 2.43 -15.61 -40.15
C THR A 694 3.52 -15.32 -39.12
N PRO A 695 3.98 -16.34 -38.36
CA PRO A 695 5.11 -16.14 -37.46
C PRO A 695 6.36 -15.86 -38.29
N LEU A 696 7.18 -14.91 -37.86
CA LEU A 696 8.48 -14.65 -38.45
C LEU A 696 9.45 -15.78 -38.14
N VAL A 697 9.46 -16.20 -36.88
CA VAL A 697 10.34 -17.24 -36.34
C VAL A 697 9.53 -18.06 -35.34
N GLN A 698 9.81 -19.36 -35.30
CA GLN A 698 9.28 -20.27 -34.29
C GLN A 698 10.39 -21.20 -33.81
N VAL A 699 10.45 -21.45 -32.51
CA VAL A 699 11.42 -22.34 -31.88
C VAL A 699 10.72 -23.22 -30.86
N GLU A 700 11.16 -24.47 -30.77
CA GLU A 700 10.71 -25.41 -29.76
C GLU A 700 11.27 -25.04 -28.39
N HIS A 701 10.37 -24.92 -27.42
CA HIS A 701 10.69 -24.69 -26.03
C HIS A 701 9.68 -25.45 -25.18
N PRO A 702 10.08 -26.48 -24.42
CA PRO A 702 9.16 -27.30 -23.62
C PRO A 702 8.18 -26.46 -22.80
N THR A 703 6.90 -26.86 -22.85
CA THR A 703 5.80 -26.17 -22.16
C THR A 703 5.93 -26.35 -20.65
N THR A 704 5.67 -25.26 -19.95
CA THR A 704 5.46 -25.24 -18.50
C THR A 704 4.05 -24.80 -18.14
N SER A 705 3.32 -24.28 -19.15
CA SER A 705 2.01 -23.63 -19.01
C SER A 705 0.89 -24.62 -18.68
N ASP A 706 1.06 -25.90 -19.02
CA ASP A 706 0.08 -26.97 -18.74
C ASP A 706 -0.16 -27.16 -17.25
N ARG A 707 0.88 -26.99 -16.43
CA ARG A 707 0.80 -27.05 -14.96
C ARG A 707 0.74 -25.67 -14.33
N TYR A 708 1.41 -24.69 -14.94
CA TYR A 708 1.50 -23.32 -14.42
C TYR A 708 1.06 -22.32 -15.48
N PRO A 709 -0.26 -22.03 -15.60
CA PRO A 709 -0.81 -21.11 -16.60
C PRO A 709 -0.15 -19.70 -16.64
N MET A 710 0.41 -19.27 -15.50
CA MET A 710 1.08 -17.98 -15.29
C MET A 710 2.41 -17.81 -16.02
N THR A 711 2.94 -18.87 -16.64
CA THR A 711 4.31 -18.84 -17.15
C THR A 711 4.48 -17.75 -18.20
N ASN A 712 5.38 -16.81 -17.92
CA ASN A 712 5.53 -15.63 -18.76
C ASN A 712 6.74 -15.71 -19.69
N ILE A 713 6.83 -14.71 -20.55
CA ILE A 713 7.94 -14.40 -21.44
C ILE A 713 8.04 -12.87 -21.47
N LYS A 714 9.25 -12.32 -21.42
CA LYS A 714 9.45 -10.87 -21.37
C LYS A 714 10.59 -10.42 -22.27
N TYR A 715 10.43 -9.28 -22.93
CA TYR A 715 11.53 -8.59 -23.58
C TYR A 715 12.47 -7.98 -22.54
N SER A 716 13.75 -7.87 -22.90
CA SER A 716 14.65 -6.99 -22.18
C SER A 716 14.17 -5.53 -22.31
N PRO A 717 14.54 -4.64 -21.38
CA PRO A 717 14.19 -3.22 -21.43
C PRO A 717 14.49 -2.53 -22.76
N THR A 718 15.58 -2.93 -23.41
CA THR A 718 16.03 -2.42 -24.72
C THR A 718 15.49 -3.23 -25.90
N SER A 719 14.76 -4.32 -25.63
CA SER A 719 14.28 -5.32 -26.61
C SER A 719 15.39 -5.98 -27.43
N SER A 720 16.63 -5.96 -26.93
CA SER A 720 17.77 -6.66 -27.52
C SER A 720 17.74 -8.17 -27.29
N SER A 721 17.02 -8.62 -26.26
CA SER A 721 16.98 -10.00 -25.79
C SER A 721 15.57 -10.33 -25.28
N ILE A 722 15.25 -11.62 -25.18
CA ILE A 722 13.98 -12.11 -24.62
C ILE A 722 14.32 -13.11 -23.52
N ILE A 723 13.62 -13.04 -22.40
CA ILE A 723 13.83 -13.95 -21.25
C ILE A 723 12.63 -14.86 -21.05
N THR A 724 12.91 -16.12 -20.74
CA THR A 724 11.90 -17.14 -20.46
C THR A 724 12.43 -18.22 -19.53
N GLY A 725 11.58 -18.76 -18.66
CA GLY A 725 11.92 -19.88 -17.77
C GLY A 725 11.58 -21.24 -18.36
N SER A 726 12.41 -22.26 -18.07
CA SER A 726 12.22 -23.64 -18.51
C SER A 726 11.57 -24.53 -17.44
N ALA A 727 10.93 -25.62 -17.89
CA ALA A 727 10.43 -26.68 -17.02
C ALA A 727 11.56 -27.38 -16.22
N SER A 728 12.81 -27.31 -16.69
CA SER A 728 13.99 -27.84 -15.99
C SER A 728 14.62 -26.84 -15.00
N GLY A 729 14.05 -25.63 -14.86
CA GLY A 729 14.54 -24.60 -13.94
C GLY A 729 15.71 -23.76 -14.45
N HIS A 730 15.96 -23.80 -15.75
CA HIS A 730 16.91 -22.89 -16.41
C HIS A 730 16.22 -21.60 -16.84
N LEU A 731 16.95 -20.49 -16.74
CA LEU A 731 16.62 -19.23 -17.38
C LEU A 731 17.26 -19.23 -18.78
N HIS A 732 16.44 -19.03 -19.80
CA HIS A 732 16.86 -18.92 -21.19
C HIS A 732 16.80 -17.45 -21.61
N ILE A 733 17.93 -16.91 -22.06
CA ILE A 733 18.03 -15.60 -22.70
C ILE A 733 18.14 -15.86 -24.20
N LEU A 734 17.10 -15.47 -24.93
CA LEU A 734 16.94 -15.70 -26.36
C LEU A 734 17.27 -14.44 -27.16
N ASN A 735 17.82 -14.64 -28.36
CA ASN A 735 17.99 -13.56 -29.32
C ASN A 735 16.65 -13.31 -30.07
N PRO A 736 16.12 -12.08 -30.11
CA PRO A 736 14.83 -11.79 -30.73
C PRO A 736 14.82 -12.04 -32.25
N GLY A 737 15.96 -12.01 -32.94
CA GLY A 737 16.02 -12.22 -34.39
C GLY A 737 15.83 -13.68 -34.83
N ASN A 738 16.16 -14.66 -33.98
CA ASN A 738 16.09 -16.08 -34.33
C ASN A 738 15.49 -16.97 -33.23
N LEU A 739 15.10 -16.39 -32.08
CA LEU A 739 14.57 -17.05 -30.88
C LEU A 739 15.45 -18.20 -30.34
N ARG A 740 16.72 -18.29 -30.75
CA ARG A 740 17.66 -19.26 -30.22
C ARG A 740 18.22 -18.77 -28.89
N PRO A 741 18.52 -19.67 -27.95
CA PRO A 741 19.16 -19.30 -26.70
C PRO A 741 20.56 -18.76 -26.99
N GLU A 742 20.79 -17.51 -26.62
CA GLU A 742 22.10 -16.90 -26.59
C GLU A 742 22.83 -17.27 -25.29
N HIS A 743 22.09 -17.37 -24.19
CA HIS A 743 22.62 -17.82 -22.91
C HIS A 743 21.59 -18.66 -22.16
N VAL A 744 22.04 -19.72 -21.49
CA VAL A 744 21.22 -20.60 -20.66
C VAL A 744 21.90 -20.76 -19.32
N THR A 745 21.20 -20.45 -18.24
CA THR A 745 21.77 -20.52 -16.90
C THR A 745 20.83 -21.24 -15.92
N PRO A 746 21.34 -22.16 -15.08
CA PRO A 746 20.54 -22.86 -14.07
C PRO A 746 20.19 -21.94 -12.89
N ILE A 747 18.89 -21.78 -12.59
CA ILE A 747 18.41 -21.03 -11.42
C ILE A 747 17.95 -22.00 -10.34
N THR A 748 17.03 -22.89 -10.69
CA THR A 748 16.49 -23.92 -9.79
C THR A 748 16.51 -25.29 -10.48
N PRO A 749 17.70 -25.90 -10.64
CA PRO A 749 17.85 -27.15 -11.39
C PRO A 749 16.82 -28.23 -11.01
N GLY A 750 16.08 -28.72 -12.00
CA GLY A 750 15.07 -29.76 -11.83
C GLY A 750 13.70 -29.28 -11.35
N ILE A 751 13.54 -27.99 -11.06
CA ILE A 751 12.28 -27.38 -10.60
C ILE A 751 11.82 -26.35 -11.62
N PRO A 752 10.56 -26.37 -12.08
CA PRO A 752 10.09 -25.42 -13.09
C PRO A 752 10.25 -23.95 -12.66
N LEU A 753 10.84 -23.15 -13.55
CA LEU A 753 10.88 -21.69 -13.41
C LEU A 753 9.62 -21.10 -14.07
N ILE A 754 8.81 -20.42 -13.26
CA ILE A 754 7.44 -20.02 -13.65
C ILE A 754 7.45 -18.60 -14.23
N VAL A 755 7.96 -17.63 -13.45
CA VAL A 755 7.87 -16.22 -13.77
C VAL A 755 9.25 -15.58 -13.81
N VAL A 756 9.48 -14.69 -14.77
CA VAL A 756 10.70 -13.91 -14.91
C VAL A 756 10.37 -12.44 -15.19
N ASP A 757 11.14 -11.51 -14.62
CA ASP A 757 11.01 -10.07 -14.88
C ASP A 757 12.37 -9.41 -15.00
N TRP A 758 12.54 -8.46 -15.93
CA TRP A 758 13.79 -7.72 -16.12
C TRP A 758 13.56 -6.23 -15.98
N HIS A 759 14.03 -5.68 -14.86
CA HIS A 759 13.74 -4.30 -14.52
C HIS A 759 14.60 -3.29 -15.32
N PRO A 760 13.98 -2.26 -15.95
CA PRO A 760 14.66 -1.32 -16.86
C PRO A 760 15.74 -0.44 -16.21
N LYS A 761 15.53 0.05 -14.98
CA LYS A 761 16.47 0.98 -14.33
C LYS A 761 17.53 0.28 -13.48
N LEU A 762 17.21 -0.89 -12.93
CA LEU A 762 18.13 -1.64 -12.07
C LEU A 762 19.09 -2.49 -12.91
N ASN A 763 18.63 -2.91 -14.10
CA ASN A 763 19.27 -3.92 -14.93
C ASN A 763 19.52 -5.21 -14.11
N GLN A 764 18.45 -5.74 -13.52
CA GLN A 764 18.44 -6.96 -12.69
C GLN A 764 17.31 -7.86 -13.19
N ILE A 765 17.54 -9.18 -13.14
CA ILE A 765 16.55 -10.19 -13.53
C ILE A 765 16.03 -10.87 -12.28
N ILE A 766 14.72 -10.91 -12.10
CA ILE A 766 14.08 -11.58 -10.98
C ILE A 766 13.31 -12.79 -11.49
N ALA A 767 13.49 -13.92 -10.82
CA ALA A 767 12.98 -15.21 -11.26
C ALA A 767 12.24 -15.92 -10.10
N GLY A 768 11.01 -16.34 -10.36
CA GLY A 768 10.14 -17.04 -9.40
C GLY A 768 9.94 -18.50 -9.77
N SER A 769 10.18 -19.39 -8.82
CA SER A 769 10.19 -20.84 -9.04
C SER A 769 9.01 -21.56 -8.39
N ALA A 770 8.74 -22.79 -8.84
CA ALA A 770 7.68 -23.63 -8.29
C ALA A 770 7.89 -24.06 -6.82
N ASN A 771 9.14 -23.99 -6.31
CA ASN A 771 9.51 -24.30 -4.93
C ASN A 771 9.28 -23.14 -3.94
N ALA A 772 8.62 -22.07 -4.38
CA ALA A 772 8.33 -20.87 -3.59
C ALA A 772 9.54 -19.95 -3.31
N GLU A 773 10.65 -20.16 -4.00
CA GLU A 773 11.84 -19.31 -3.94
C GLU A 773 11.81 -18.22 -5.02
N THR A 774 12.35 -17.06 -4.65
CA THR A 774 12.63 -15.96 -5.56
C THR A 774 14.13 -15.74 -5.64
N HIS A 775 14.63 -15.63 -6.86
CA HIS A 775 16.03 -15.46 -7.20
C HIS A 775 16.21 -14.09 -7.86
N VAL A 776 17.07 -13.25 -7.30
CA VAL A 776 17.41 -11.92 -7.84
C VAL A 776 18.81 -11.97 -8.42
N LEU A 777 18.90 -11.95 -9.75
CA LEU A 777 20.14 -11.97 -10.51
C LEU A 777 20.61 -10.55 -10.81
N TYR A 778 21.90 -10.32 -10.58
CA TYR A 778 22.52 -9.04 -10.83
C TYR A 778 23.99 -9.17 -11.23
N ASN A 779 24.56 -8.08 -11.74
CA ASN A 779 25.99 -7.96 -11.95
C ASN A 779 26.48 -6.63 -11.36
N PRO A 780 27.42 -6.63 -10.41
CA PRO A 780 27.94 -5.42 -9.77
C PRO A 780 28.49 -4.36 -10.73
N LYS A 781 28.96 -4.74 -11.91
CA LYS A 781 29.52 -3.80 -12.91
C LYS A 781 28.45 -3.08 -13.73
N ILE A 782 27.33 -3.74 -14.06
CA ILE A 782 26.32 -3.23 -15.00
C ILE A 782 24.94 -2.98 -14.36
N SER A 783 24.67 -3.58 -13.20
CA SER A 783 23.46 -3.37 -12.43
C SER A 783 23.63 -2.18 -11.48
N SER A 784 22.52 -1.56 -11.09
CA SER A 784 22.53 -0.46 -10.11
C SER A 784 21.43 -0.66 -9.06
N ARG A 785 21.66 -0.20 -7.82
CA ARG A 785 20.69 -0.24 -6.69
C ARG A 785 20.10 -1.64 -6.45
N GLY A 786 18.90 -1.75 -5.87
CA GLY A 786 18.21 -3.03 -5.68
C GLY A 786 19.03 -4.02 -4.87
N ALA A 787 19.36 -5.17 -5.46
CA ALA A 787 20.26 -6.17 -4.86
C ALA A 787 21.59 -5.61 -4.35
N LEU A 788 22.22 -4.68 -5.09
CA LEU A 788 23.48 -4.05 -4.66
C LEU A 788 23.31 -3.20 -3.41
N GLU A 789 22.17 -2.52 -3.27
CA GLU A 789 21.89 -1.73 -2.07
C GLU A 789 21.73 -2.64 -0.85
N VAL A 790 21.05 -3.78 -1.01
CA VAL A 790 20.94 -4.80 0.03
C VAL A 790 22.33 -5.28 0.45
N MET A 791 23.18 -5.68 -0.51
CA MET A 791 24.52 -6.22 -0.23
C MET A 791 25.53 -5.18 0.28
N SER A 792 25.31 -3.89 0.01
CA SER A 792 26.17 -2.81 0.52
C SER A 792 25.95 -2.48 1.99
N ARG A 793 24.86 -2.98 2.59
CA ARG A 793 24.50 -2.67 3.97
C ARG A 793 25.18 -3.61 4.96
N ALA A 794 25.54 -3.03 6.10
CA ALA A 794 26.07 -3.80 7.22
C ALA A 794 25.06 -4.89 7.65
N PRO A 795 25.50 -6.15 7.79
CA PRO A 795 24.69 -7.19 8.39
C PRO A 795 24.13 -6.73 9.74
N LYS A 796 22.83 -6.94 9.97
CA LYS A 796 22.24 -6.62 11.26
C LYS A 796 22.88 -7.51 12.33
N VAL A 797 23.55 -6.89 13.32
CA VAL A 797 24.06 -7.60 14.50
C VAL A 797 22.87 -8.13 15.28
N ARG A 798 22.79 -9.44 15.41
CA ARG A 798 21.74 -10.10 16.19
C ARG A 798 22.22 -10.19 17.63
N HIS A 799 21.42 -9.67 18.56
CA HIS A 799 21.69 -9.88 19.98
C HIS A 799 21.54 -11.38 20.31
N ILE A 800 22.20 -11.89 21.35
CA ILE A 800 22.10 -13.30 21.75
C ILE A 800 20.67 -13.68 22.18
N ASP A 801 19.86 -12.66 22.52
CA ASP A 801 18.44 -12.75 22.84
C ASP A 801 17.52 -12.41 21.64
N ASP A 802 18.06 -12.08 20.44
CA ASP A 802 17.28 -11.88 19.21
C ASP A 802 16.81 -13.24 18.64
N ASP A 803 15.83 -13.84 19.33
CA ASP A 803 15.14 -15.05 18.88
C ASP A 803 14.30 -14.72 17.63
N PRO A 804 14.59 -15.34 16.46
CA PRO A 804 13.81 -15.12 15.24
C PRO A 804 12.36 -15.63 15.37
N ALA A 805 12.06 -16.47 16.38
CA ALA A 805 10.70 -16.87 16.71
C ALA A 805 9.97 -15.82 17.57
N ALA A 806 10.68 -15.06 18.41
CA ALA A 806 10.13 -14.00 19.28
C ALA A 806 10.16 -12.60 18.63
N THR A 807 10.86 -12.46 17.50
CA THR A 807 10.83 -11.24 16.69
C THR A 807 9.39 -11.01 16.25
N THR A 808 8.80 -9.88 16.66
CA THR A 808 7.44 -9.49 16.32
C THR A 808 7.25 -9.66 14.81
N ASP A 809 6.28 -10.49 14.44
CA ASP A 809 5.86 -10.62 13.05
C ASP A 809 5.37 -9.25 12.60
N GLN A 810 6.20 -8.55 11.81
CA GLN A 810 5.83 -7.28 11.20
C GLN A 810 4.94 -7.47 9.97
N SER A 811 4.31 -8.63 9.78
CA SER A 811 3.22 -8.80 8.80
C SER A 811 2.13 -7.74 8.94
N ILE A 812 1.98 -7.17 10.15
CA ILE A 812 1.37 -5.86 10.36
C ILE A 812 2.42 -4.80 10.04
N GLY A 813 2.63 -4.55 8.74
CA GLY A 813 3.34 -3.36 8.30
C GLY A 813 2.56 -2.16 8.84
N MET A 814 3.08 -1.51 9.88
CA MET A 814 2.55 -0.26 10.37
C MET A 814 2.69 0.75 9.24
N SER A 815 1.58 1.17 8.66
CA SER A 815 1.57 2.33 7.78
C SER A 815 2.06 3.53 8.59
N ALA A 816 2.82 4.44 7.97
CA ALA A 816 3.16 5.71 8.61
C ALA A 816 1.92 6.49 9.10
N ASP A 817 0.74 6.14 8.58
CA ASP A 817 -0.57 6.70 8.93
C ASP A 817 -1.40 5.87 9.95
N SER A 818 -0.89 4.76 10.52
CA SER A 818 -1.66 4.01 11.53
C SER A 818 -1.49 4.59 12.93
N ILE A 819 -2.56 5.19 13.48
CA ILE A 819 -2.61 5.65 14.88
C ILE A 819 -2.68 4.41 15.80
N ILE A 820 -1.63 4.18 16.58
CA ILE A 820 -1.65 3.22 17.68
C ILE A 820 -2.26 3.91 18.89
N THR A 821 -3.49 3.54 19.25
CA THR A 821 -4.02 3.83 20.59
C THR A 821 -3.32 2.91 21.60
N PRO A 822 -2.80 3.44 22.73
CA PRO A 822 -2.22 2.61 23.79
C PRO A 822 -3.28 1.61 24.29
N GLY A 823 -3.10 0.32 24.00
CA GLY A 823 -4.01 -0.76 24.40
C GLY A 823 -4.80 -1.45 23.28
N ALA A 824 -4.75 -0.97 22.03
CA ALA A 824 -5.44 -1.60 20.89
C ALA A 824 -4.58 -2.60 20.09
N MET A 825 -3.55 -3.20 20.70
CA MET A 825 -2.89 -4.36 20.09
C MET A 825 -3.86 -5.55 20.09
N THR A 826 -4.56 -5.75 18.97
CA THR A 826 -5.29 -7.00 18.74
C THR A 826 -4.31 -8.17 18.84
N GLY A 827 -4.66 -9.17 19.64
CA GLY A 827 -3.75 -10.18 20.19
C GLY A 827 -2.67 -10.71 19.26
N ASN A 828 -1.46 -10.83 19.82
CA ASN A 828 -0.29 -11.50 19.25
C ASN A 828 -0.70 -12.75 18.46
N LYS A 829 -0.50 -12.75 17.13
CA LYS A 829 -0.30 -14.01 16.41
C LYS A 829 0.91 -14.67 17.04
N ARG A 830 0.74 -15.94 17.41
CA ARG A 830 1.66 -16.75 18.22
C ARG A 830 3.06 -16.77 17.60
N SER A 831 4.02 -16.20 18.31
CA SER A 831 5.45 -16.44 18.14
C SER A 831 5.73 -17.96 17.99
N GLY A 832 6.47 -18.34 16.94
CA GLY A 832 6.90 -19.73 16.71
C GLY A 832 6.02 -20.63 15.83
N LEU A 833 4.92 -20.13 15.23
CA LEU A 833 4.12 -20.89 14.26
C LEU A 833 4.28 -20.38 12.82
N THR A 834 4.05 -21.28 11.87
CA THR A 834 3.83 -20.94 10.45
C THR A 834 2.47 -20.25 10.27
N ALA A 835 2.23 -19.60 9.13
CA ALA A 835 0.95 -18.96 8.83
C ALA A 835 -0.25 -19.93 8.87
N SER A 836 0.02 -21.24 8.71
CA SER A 836 -0.95 -22.33 8.85
C SER A 836 -1.31 -22.73 10.29
N GLY A 837 -0.67 -22.11 11.30
CA GLY A 837 -0.91 -22.43 12.71
C GLY A 837 -0.22 -23.71 13.21
N LYS A 838 0.82 -24.20 12.52
CA LYS A 838 1.69 -25.32 12.97
C LYS A 838 3.03 -24.82 13.50
N SER A 839 3.56 -25.48 14.54
CA SER A 839 4.91 -25.23 15.10
C SER A 839 5.96 -25.32 14.00
N ARG A 840 6.90 -24.37 13.96
CA ARG A 840 8.04 -24.40 13.03
C ARG A 840 9.05 -25.51 13.36
N ASP A 841 8.99 -26.08 14.57
CA ASP A 841 9.74 -27.29 14.97
C ASP A 841 8.80 -28.51 15.02
N PRO A 842 9.01 -29.54 14.17
CA PRO A 842 8.21 -30.76 14.14
C PRO A 842 8.32 -31.64 15.40
N ARG A 843 9.32 -31.41 16.27
CA ARG A 843 9.59 -32.28 17.43
C ARG A 843 8.94 -31.80 18.74
N ARG A 844 8.28 -30.65 18.76
CA ARG A 844 7.74 -30.06 19.99
C ARG A 844 6.20 -30.14 20.06
N PRO A 845 5.62 -30.83 21.06
CA PRO A 845 4.17 -30.84 21.26
C PRO A 845 3.65 -29.47 21.72
N GLN A 846 2.42 -29.15 21.31
CA GLN A 846 1.79 -27.85 21.49
C GLN A 846 1.38 -27.61 22.96
N VAL A 847 2.04 -26.67 23.64
CA VAL A 847 1.62 -26.23 24.98
C VAL A 847 0.75 -24.98 24.82
N GLN A 848 -0.51 -25.03 25.31
CA GLN A 848 -1.39 -23.87 25.30
C GLN A 848 -0.91 -22.81 26.30
N GLN A 849 -0.74 -21.56 25.87
CA GLN A 849 -0.46 -20.46 26.81
C GLN A 849 -1.74 -20.07 27.55
N ILE A 850 -1.68 -20.18 28.88
CA ILE A 850 -2.72 -19.71 29.79
C ILE A 850 -2.59 -18.18 29.88
N THR A 851 -3.60 -17.45 29.41
CA THR A 851 -3.64 -15.99 29.53
C THR A 851 -4.18 -15.56 30.90
N PRO A 852 -3.92 -14.34 31.39
CA PRO A 852 -4.42 -13.87 32.69
C PRO A 852 -5.95 -13.87 32.86
N PHE A 853 -6.68 -13.94 31.74
CA PHE A 853 -8.15 -14.00 31.69
C PHE A 853 -8.69 -15.38 31.32
N MET A 854 -7.84 -16.27 30.79
CA MET A 854 -8.10 -17.70 30.91
C MET A 854 -7.92 -18.02 32.39
N ARG A 855 -9.03 -18.00 33.14
CA ARG A 855 -9.09 -18.72 34.42
C ARG A 855 -8.41 -20.05 34.16
N SER A 856 -7.27 -20.28 34.82
CA SER A 856 -6.78 -21.64 35.00
C SER A 856 -8.01 -22.42 35.44
N GLN A 857 -8.32 -23.53 34.78
CA GLN A 857 -9.28 -24.44 35.38
C GLN A 857 -8.77 -24.64 36.82
N PRO A 858 -9.57 -24.30 37.84
CA PRO A 858 -9.10 -24.41 39.20
C PRO A 858 -8.60 -25.83 39.37
N ASP A 859 -7.37 -25.99 39.86
CA ASP A 859 -6.75 -27.30 40.01
C ASP A 859 -7.75 -28.22 40.73
N GLU A 860 -7.76 -29.50 40.39
CA GLU A 860 -8.69 -30.52 40.92
C GLU A 860 -8.86 -30.38 42.45
N LYS A 861 -7.77 -30.03 43.13
CA LYS A 861 -7.72 -29.77 44.56
C LYS A 861 -8.62 -28.60 44.99
N HIS A 862 -8.56 -27.46 44.30
CA HIS A 862 -9.37 -26.27 44.55
C HIS A 862 -10.87 -26.54 44.30
N ILE A 863 -11.21 -27.30 43.26
CA ILE A 863 -12.58 -27.74 42.99
C ILE A 863 -13.07 -28.66 44.12
N SER A 864 -12.22 -29.60 44.55
CA SER A 864 -12.54 -30.57 45.59
C SER A 864 -12.77 -29.95 46.97
N GLU A 865 -12.08 -28.84 47.27
CA GLU A 865 -12.14 -28.16 48.56
C GLU A 865 -13.27 -27.12 48.62
N ASN A 866 -13.60 -26.47 47.49
CA ASN A 866 -14.54 -25.35 47.48
C ASN A 866 -15.93 -25.67 46.92
N ILE A 867 -16.10 -26.76 46.17
CA ILE A 867 -17.42 -27.20 45.69
C ILE A 867 -17.91 -28.36 46.57
N PRO A 868 -18.90 -28.14 47.45
CA PRO A 868 -19.49 -29.22 48.23
C PRO A 868 -20.11 -30.27 47.28
N LEU A 869 -19.97 -31.56 47.63
CA LEU A 869 -20.36 -32.74 46.84
C LEU A 869 -19.52 -33.05 45.58
N SER A 870 -18.48 -32.29 45.26
CA SER A 870 -17.63 -32.55 44.08
C SER A 870 -16.91 -33.91 44.09
N ARG A 871 -16.70 -34.52 45.26
CA ARG A 871 -16.10 -35.86 45.42
C ARG A 871 -17.09 -37.03 45.32
N MET A 872 -18.40 -36.78 45.22
CA MET A 872 -19.39 -37.87 45.13
C MET A 872 -19.31 -38.67 43.83
N LEU A 873 -18.61 -38.15 42.81
CA LEU A 873 -18.35 -38.89 41.57
C LEU A 873 -17.49 -40.14 41.79
N HIS A 874 -16.73 -40.19 42.90
CA HIS A 874 -15.81 -41.28 43.24
C HIS A 874 -16.24 -42.12 44.45
N GLU A 875 -17.37 -41.80 45.09
CA GLU A 875 -17.96 -42.66 46.11
C GLU A 875 -18.83 -43.73 45.43
N ASP A 876 -18.64 -45.00 45.82
CA ASP A 876 -19.51 -46.08 45.33
C ASP A 876 -20.94 -45.80 45.83
N PRO A 877 -21.94 -45.69 44.93
CA PRO A 877 -23.31 -45.39 45.32
C PRO A 877 -23.87 -46.38 46.35
N ARG A 878 -23.40 -47.64 46.38
CA ARG A 878 -23.79 -48.62 47.39
C ARG A 878 -23.27 -48.25 48.77
N GLU A 879 -22.00 -47.88 48.87
CA GLU A 879 -21.36 -47.50 50.13
C GLU A 879 -21.96 -46.18 50.65
N ALA A 880 -22.22 -45.22 49.76
CA ALA A 880 -22.88 -43.96 50.10
C ALA A 880 -24.30 -44.17 50.68
N LEU A 881 -25.10 -45.10 50.11
CA LEU A 881 -26.43 -45.42 50.62
C LEU A 881 -26.39 -46.19 51.96
N LEU A 882 -25.44 -47.11 52.13
CA LEU A 882 -25.27 -47.87 53.38
C LEU A 882 -24.92 -46.97 54.56
N LYS A 883 -24.14 -45.89 54.36
CA LYS A 883 -23.84 -44.89 55.41
C LYS A 883 -25.11 -44.29 56.04
N TYR A 884 -26.20 -44.17 55.26
CA TYR A 884 -27.46 -43.62 55.74
C TYR A 884 -28.44 -44.70 56.24
N ALA A 885 -28.14 -45.99 56.10
CA ALA A 885 -29.02 -47.08 56.55
C ALA A 885 -29.16 -47.11 58.09
N ASP A 886 -28.08 -46.88 58.83
CA ASP A 886 -28.10 -46.80 60.30
C ASP A 886 -28.75 -45.52 60.81
N VAL A 887 -28.62 -44.42 60.06
CA VAL A 887 -29.29 -43.15 60.35
C VAL A 887 -30.80 -43.30 60.12
N ALA A 888 -31.21 -43.95 59.03
CA ALA A 888 -32.62 -44.23 58.74
C ALA A 888 -33.28 -45.17 59.76
N LYS A 889 -32.52 -46.11 60.35
CA LYS A 889 -32.99 -46.95 61.47
C LYS A 889 -33.15 -46.17 62.78
N LYS A 890 -32.26 -45.19 63.04
CA LYS A 890 -32.27 -44.41 64.29
C LYS A 890 -33.24 -43.24 64.26
N ASP A 891 -33.47 -42.62 63.10
CA ASP A 891 -34.34 -41.44 62.96
C ASP A 891 -35.08 -41.45 61.59
N PRO A 892 -36.24 -42.13 61.49
CA PRO A 892 -37.00 -42.22 60.25
C PRO A 892 -37.66 -40.88 59.89
N MET A 893 -37.01 -40.12 59.02
CA MET A 893 -37.34 -38.73 58.71
C MET A 893 -38.69 -38.52 57.97
N PHE A 894 -39.25 -39.54 57.30
CA PHE A 894 -40.46 -39.42 56.48
C PHE A 894 -41.77 -39.81 57.19
N THR A 895 -41.87 -39.53 58.50
CA THR A 895 -43.05 -39.55 59.41
C THR A 895 -43.29 -40.80 60.27
N ASN A 896 -43.70 -40.57 61.53
CA ASN A 896 -44.02 -41.58 62.57
C ASN A 896 -45.14 -42.57 62.20
N ALA A 897 -45.89 -42.32 61.12
CA ALA A 897 -47.04 -43.12 60.70
C ALA A 897 -46.67 -44.54 60.23
N TRP A 898 -45.42 -44.77 59.81
CA TRP A 898 -44.95 -46.05 59.27
C TRP A 898 -44.06 -46.85 60.23
N SER A 899 -43.89 -46.38 61.48
CA SER A 899 -43.06 -47.03 62.50
C SER A 899 -43.45 -48.50 62.78
N LYS A 900 -44.72 -48.88 62.54
CA LYS A 900 -45.24 -50.24 62.72
C LYS A 900 -45.36 -51.07 61.43
N THR A 901 -45.33 -50.44 60.27
CA THR A 901 -45.62 -51.05 58.95
C THR A 901 -44.46 -50.93 57.97
N GLN A 902 -43.29 -50.48 58.42
CA GLN A 902 -42.11 -50.36 57.59
C GLN A 902 -41.68 -51.75 57.09
N PRO A 903 -41.67 -52.00 55.78
CA PRO A 903 -41.32 -53.30 55.24
C PRO A 903 -39.86 -53.62 55.56
N VAL A 904 -39.62 -54.81 56.13
CA VAL A 904 -38.26 -55.32 56.35
C VAL A 904 -37.72 -55.76 55.00
N THR A 905 -36.66 -55.10 54.54
CA THR A 905 -35.94 -55.50 53.32
C THR A 905 -35.34 -56.89 53.53
N GLN A 906 -35.93 -57.90 52.90
CA GLN A 906 -35.32 -59.23 52.79
C GLN A 906 -34.38 -59.21 51.60
N TYR A 907 -33.08 -59.32 51.87
CA TYR A 907 -32.10 -59.58 50.81
C TYR A 907 -32.17 -61.07 50.46
N ALA A 908 -32.03 -61.39 49.17
CA ALA A 908 -31.82 -62.77 48.76
C ALA A 908 -30.50 -63.27 49.39
N GLU A 909 -30.51 -64.45 50.01
CA GLU A 909 -29.28 -65.14 50.39
C GLU A 909 -28.57 -65.55 49.09
N THR A 910 -27.70 -64.66 48.58
CA THR A 910 -26.73 -65.03 47.56
C THR A 910 -25.71 -65.95 48.20
N SER A 911 -25.69 -67.20 47.76
CA SER A 911 -24.71 -68.22 48.12
C SER A 911 -23.28 -67.72 47.93
N ASP A 912 -22.44 -67.97 48.94
CA ASP A 912 -21.02 -67.61 49.05
C ASP A 912 -20.10 -68.26 47.98
N GLU A 913 -20.27 -67.97 46.69
CA GLU A 913 -19.37 -68.51 45.65
C GLU A 913 -18.90 -67.52 44.56
N GLU A 914 -19.14 -66.21 44.66
CA GLU A 914 -18.56 -65.23 43.71
C GLU A 914 -17.97 -64.01 44.42
N ASP A 915 -16.84 -64.22 45.11
CA ASP A 915 -16.04 -63.20 45.79
C ASP A 915 -14.69 -62.97 45.08
N GLU A 916 -14.73 -62.75 43.76
CA GLU A 916 -13.59 -62.19 43.00
C GLU A 916 -14.05 -60.94 42.23
N GLY A 917 -14.06 -59.81 42.94
CA GLY A 917 -14.24 -58.49 42.33
C GLY A 917 -13.13 -58.19 41.31
N PRO A 918 -13.44 -57.49 40.20
CA PRO A 918 -12.46 -57.23 39.16
C PRO A 918 -11.32 -56.33 39.66
N ASP A 919 -10.11 -56.86 39.50
CA ASP A 919 -8.82 -56.27 39.87
C ASP A 919 -8.69 -54.77 39.64
N LYS A 920 -8.26 -54.06 40.69
CA LYS A 920 -7.74 -52.68 40.62
C LYS A 920 -6.58 -52.63 39.62
N LYS A 921 -6.86 -52.19 38.38
CA LYS A 921 -5.82 -51.90 37.39
C LYS A 921 -4.88 -50.84 37.93
N LYS A 922 -3.67 -51.29 38.29
CA LYS A 922 -2.50 -50.48 38.61
C LYS A 922 -2.26 -49.44 37.52
N VAL A 923 -2.22 -48.16 37.92
CA VAL A 923 -1.68 -47.07 37.12
C VAL A 923 -0.20 -47.38 36.89
N LYS A 924 0.19 -47.61 35.62
CA LYS A 924 1.60 -47.69 35.24
C LYS A 924 2.22 -46.30 35.39
N ARG A 925 3.36 -46.27 36.09
CA ARG A 925 4.22 -45.10 36.29
C ARG A 925 4.87 -44.67 34.98
#